data_AF-A0AA42YZP3-F1
#
_entry.id   AF-A0AA42YZP3-F1
#
_cell.length_a   1.000
_cell.length_b   1.000
_cell.length_c   1.000
_cell.angle_alpha   90.00
_cell.angle_beta   90.00
_cell.angle_gamma   90.00
#
_symmetry.space_group_name_H-M   'P 1'
#
loop_
_entity.id
_entity.type
_entity.pdbx_description
1 polymer ?
#
loop_
_entity_poly.entity_id
_entity_poly.type
_entity_poly.pdbx_seq_one_letter_code
_entity_poly.pdbx_strand_id
1 'polypeptide(L)'
;MRRFALLLLLLAGACDEGQSPFAVGACEQFGVVEPAPIPSTCGIDIAGEGSTVRVFAVGAVIRYAEMEDYAAFCRSWDDVVRTEVLPCLADDKPNLLVFPENATLAGGFIGSRGVAARAETQTLSAFVSLFGTYAGPLSYYAERYPAASPNALLVISLTDTLHRAFQTFPEMARQYGVYVAVSSDFAPAELSQDPDDIAALSDPDLEEVESVYVATEGAAYNWGLYFGPDGEEVGRVAKSYLLPAEEDLLNLTHGALEQARPVALPFARTGMVISKDAWMPGLLERLDALGANVMLQPEAFSGWAVEEFEGDWLPDIVTQSGWAHTQRHAGFRHNITPCIKGNLLDLVFDCQSHVTNASRLDDVPRSFIGQDPYFGLATVEPWTIEDPGPPASLEQRRAILRNLGERLLPGTGDPLEDAYHAEVVAADLELRSDGRLPESGDGTPGALGASTVVAEPRAPQMHQRFPALAVDDDAALVAWMEGAPGDESVRAFVESDDAFAEVTLRTDVNVVQRLPRVAMGAGRAAVVWEEESSDGTRISAGVRVDGAWTVIDLDDPGARSAWAPDVAIDPVTGRFFVTWLDLRGGGRAKPWIAHSDDARFWQLNPVDPSNAIEDNPRGDAAFVRVRARDGAVFVAFSDFREFSWDVYLSESDNGGVTFAPATRINPTAKMVMPVGTNDFVESERIHGDVALAIDLTGNPTVAWTERQDRRYESHVRLWRADVTARADDAPVGVDAWRPALAVAPSAEILTVWQDLRGGTNHLRLAGALGPDLGIEPSAAVDDAAEGAHVYAPQIGVRGTEAWVVWEDPRPGYARVRLARGAY
;
A
#
# COMPACT_ATOMS: atom_id res chain seq x y z
N MET A 1 -34.74 21.16 67.92
CA MET A 1 -34.55 19.90 67.16
C MET A 1 -35.66 19.72 66.11
N ARG A 2 -35.72 20.60 65.10
CA ARG A 2 -36.75 20.60 64.03
C ARG A 2 -36.27 21.34 62.76
N ARG A 3 -34.98 21.24 62.44
CA ARG A 3 -34.35 21.84 61.24
C ARG A 3 -33.30 20.96 60.55
N PHE A 4 -33.32 19.65 60.81
CA PHE A 4 -32.37 18.70 60.20
C PHE A 4 -33.04 17.57 59.40
N ALA A 5 -34.36 17.65 59.18
CA ALA A 5 -35.14 16.61 58.47
C ALA A 5 -35.75 17.10 57.14
N LEU A 6 -35.37 18.29 56.66
CA LEU A 6 -35.88 18.84 55.39
C LEU A 6 -34.79 19.05 54.32
N LEU A 7 -33.56 18.56 54.56
CA LEU A 7 -32.45 18.64 53.61
C LEU A 7 -32.05 17.26 53.02
N LEU A 8 -32.75 16.19 53.41
CA LEU A 8 -32.50 14.81 52.96
C LEU A 8 -33.65 14.24 52.11
N LEU A 9 -34.57 15.10 51.66
CA LEU A 9 -35.71 14.77 50.79
C LEU A 9 -35.76 15.64 49.53
N LEU A 10 -34.61 16.20 49.13
CA LEU A 10 -34.36 16.90 47.86
C LEU A 10 -33.19 16.28 47.06
N LEU A 11 -32.87 15.01 47.35
CA LEU A 11 -31.90 14.17 46.61
C LEU A 11 -32.56 12.89 46.08
N ALA A 12 -33.88 12.94 45.82
CA ALA A 12 -34.65 11.88 45.21
C ALA A 12 -35.60 12.45 44.15
N GLY A 13 -35.07 13.33 43.30
CA GLY A 13 -35.76 13.89 42.14
C GLY A 13 -34.92 13.66 40.89
N ALA A 14 -35.53 13.01 39.91
CA ALA A 14 -35.01 12.63 38.60
C ALA A 14 -33.87 11.59 38.61
N CYS A 15 -34.25 10.31 38.64
CA CYS A 15 -33.72 9.47 37.56
C CYS A 15 -34.28 10.11 36.29
N ASP A 16 -33.49 10.92 35.59
CA ASP A 16 -33.70 11.04 34.16
C ASP A 16 -33.58 9.62 33.63
N GLU A 17 -34.66 9.12 33.04
CA GLU A 17 -34.56 7.99 32.12
C GLU A 17 -33.53 8.42 31.07
N GLY A 18 -32.30 7.94 31.24
CA GLY A 18 -31.14 8.40 30.49
C GLY A 18 -31.42 8.31 29.00
N GLN A 19 -31.58 9.46 28.35
CA GLN A 19 -31.54 9.52 26.91
C GLN A 19 -30.22 8.89 26.48
N SER A 20 -30.29 7.93 25.56
CA SER A 20 -29.12 7.35 24.92
C SER A 20 -28.17 8.48 24.51
N PRO A 21 -26.85 8.37 24.72
CA PRO A 21 -25.90 9.40 24.29
C PRO A 21 -25.96 9.68 22.78
N PHE A 22 -26.62 8.80 22.03
CA PHE A 22 -26.83 8.88 20.58
C PHE A 22 -28.33 9.04 20.23
N ALA A 23 -29.09 9.78 21.03
CA ALA A 23 -30.52 10.03 20.77
C ALA A 23 -30.75 10.74 19.41
N VAL A 24 -29.75 11.48 18.94
CA VAL A 24 -29.69 12.11 17.62
C VAL A 24 -28.80 11.26 16.69
N GLY A 25 -29.15 11.15 15.41
CA GLY A 25 -28.35 10.46 14.39
C GLY A 25 -27.57 11.43 13.52
N ALA A 26 -26.56 10.93 12.79
CA ALA A 26 -25.76 11.75 11.88
C ALA A 26 -26.57 12.36 10.72
N CYS A 27 -27.77 11.82 10.48
CA CYS A 27 -28.67 12.28 9.43
C CYS A 27 -29.67 13.38 9.87
N GLU A 28 -29.59 13.89 11.11
CA GLU A 28 -30.48 14.97 11.57
C GLU A 28 -30.36 16.21 10.67
N GLN A 29 -29.16 16.52 10.20
CA GLN A 29 -28.89 17.61 9.26
C GLN A 29 -29.68 17.50 7.93
N PHE A 30 -30.15 16.29 7.58
CA PHE A 30 -30.98 16.02 6.40
C PHE A 30 -32.46 15.81 6.77
N GLY A 31 -32.88 16.19 7.98
CA GLY A 31 -34.27 16.11 8.43
C GLY A 31 -34.68 14.74 8.98
N VAL A 32 -33.74 13.83 9.24
CA VAL A 32 -34.05 12.53 9.88
C VAL A 32 -34.27 12.74 11.39
N VAL A 33 -35.53 12.75 11.81
CA VAL A 33 -35.92 12.97 13.22
C VAL A 33 -35.87 11.69 14.05
N GLU A 34 -36.16 10.53 13.44
CA GLU A 34 -36.17 9.23 14.10
C GLU A 34 -35.13 8.31 13.46
N PRO A 35 -33.88 8.29 13.97
CA PRO A 35 -32.83 7.42 13.42
C PRO A 35 -33.06 5.96 13.85
N ALA A 36 -32.39 5.01 13.17
CA ALA A 36 -32.49 3.61 13.52
C ALA A 36 -32.17 3.35 15.01
N PRO A 37 -32.95 2.48 15.69
CA PRO A 37 -32.73 2.17 17.10
C PRO A 37 -31.43 1.38 17.27
N ILE A 38 -30.66 1.75 18.29
CA ILE A 38 -29.41 1.07 18.62
C ILE A 38 -29.72 -0.20 19.42
N PRO A 39 -29.26 -1.39 18.99
CA PRO A 39 -29.42 -2.62 19.76
C PRO A 39 -28.78 -2.53 21.15
N SER A 40 -29.32 -3.24 22.13
CA SER A 40 -28.79 -3.23 23.50
C SER A 40 -27.51 -4.06 23.69
N THR A 41 -27.12 -4.83 22.68
CA THR A 41 -26.00 -5.79 22.77
C THR A 41 -25.19 -5.73 21.48
N CYS A 42 -23.86 -5.79 21.61
CA CYS A 42 -22.97 -5.97 20.47
C CYS A 42 -23.25 -7.31 19.77
N GLY A 43 -23.47 -7.26 18.46
CA GLY A 43 -23.70 -8.45 17.61
C GLY A 43 -22.45 -8.94 16.87
N ILE A 44 -21.38 -8.14 16.84
CA ILE A 44 -20.15 -8.42 16.12
C ILE A 44 -19.22 -9.28 16.99
N ASP A 45 -18.63 -10.33 16.42
CA ASP A 45 -17.51 -11.04 17.03
C ASP A 45 -16.22 -10.21 16.87
N ILE A 46 -15.79 -9.56 17.95
CA ILE A 46 -14.60 -8.71 17.93
C ILE A 46 -13.34 -9.59 17.96
N ALA A 47 -12.57 -9.59 16.87
CA ALA A 47 -11.35 -10.37 16.79
C ALA A 47 -10.20 -9.76 17.60
N GLY A 48 -9.38 -10.60 18.23
CA GLY A 48 -8.20 -10.17 18.99
C GLY A 48 -8.53 -9.58 20.36
N GLU A 49 -7.48 -9.34 21.16
CA GLU A 49 -7.57 -8.80 22.53
C GLU A 49 -6.69 -7.54 22.70
N GLY A 50 -6.35 -6.86 21.59
CA GLY A 50 -5.47 -5.70 21.60
C GLY A 50 -6.03 -4.51 22.39
N SER A 51 -5.15 -3.79 23.07
CA SER A 51 -5.55 -2.71 24.00
C SER A 51 -5.50 -1.32 23.39
N THR A 52 -5.07 -1.18 22.13
CA THR A 52 -4.71 0.13 21.56
C THR A 52 -5.86 0.83 20.86
N VAL A 53 -6.57 0.13 19.99
CA VAL A 53 -7.68 0.69 19.20
C VAL A 53 -8.61 -0.45 18.78
N ARG A 54 -9.92 -0.18 18.80
CA ARG A 54 -10.91 -1.03 18.11
C ARG A 54 -11.14 -0.50 16.71
N VAL A 55 -10.95 -1.33 15.71
CA VAL A 55 -11.20 -0.97 14.30
C VAL A 55 -12.44 -1.67 13.79
N PHE A 56 -13.15 -1.00 12.88
CA PHE A 56 -14.32 -1.52 12.17
C PHE A 56 -14.09 -1.37 10.67
N ALA A 57 -14.16 -2.48 9.93
CA ALA A 57 -14.25 -2.45 8.47
C ALA A 57 -15.74 -2.44 8.10
N VAL A 58 -16.26 -1.27 7.71
CA VAL A 58 -17.70 -1.08 7.47
C VAL A 58 -18.08 -1.63 6.11
N GLY A 59 -18.78 -2.76 6.10
CA GLY A 59 -19.11 -3.49 4.90
C GLY A 59 -20.52 -3.25 4.33
N ALA A 60 -20.90 -2.01 4.01
CA ALA A 60 -22.29 -1.69 3.65
C ALA A 60 -22.74 -2.17 2.24
N VAL A 61 -24.04 -2.48 2.09
CA VAL A 61 -24.71 -2.60 0.78
C VAL A 61 -25.23 -1.24 0.35
N ILE A 62 -24.85 -0.78 -0.84
CA ILE A 62 -25.37 0.46 -1.40
C ILE A 62 -26.34 0.17 -2.53
N ARG A 63 -27.60 0.55 -2.31
CA ARG A 63 -28.70 0.38 -3.28
C ARG A 63 -28.92 1.68 -4.03
N TYR A 64 -28.27 1.82 -5.18
CA TYR A 64 -28.28 3.06 -5.97
C TYR A 64 -29.68 3.51 -6.41
N ALA A 65 -30.60 2.57 -6.63
CA ALA A 65 -32.00 2.86 -6.95
C ALA A 65 -32.75 3.59 -5.82
N GLU A 66 -32.27 3.46 -4.57
CA GLU A 66 -32.89 4.04 -3.37
C GLU A 66 -32.35 5.43 -3.01
N MET A 67 -31.41 5.99 -3.79
CA MET A 67 -30.82 7.31 -3.58
C MET A 67 -31.79 8.44 -3.97
N GLU A 68 -32.94 8.49 -3.29
CA GLU A 68 -34.01 9.44 -3.59
C GLU A 68 -33.67 10.87 -3.12
N ASP A 69 -33.08 11.00 -1.94
CA ASP A 69 -32.70 12.27 -1.31
C ASP A 69 -31.45 12.09 -0.40
N TYR A 70 -30.97 13.19 0.19
CA TYR A 70 -29.83 13.16 1.12
C TYR A 70 -30.11 12.34 2.39
N ALA A 71 -31.36 12.27 2.84
CA ALA A 71 -31.73 11.51 4.02
C ALA A 71 -31.69 10.00 3.75
N ALA A 72 -32.08 9.55 2.56
CA ALA A 72 -31.97 8.17 2.11
C ALA A 72 -30.50 7.77 1.97
N PHE A 73 -29.68 8.61 1.32
CA PHE A 73 -28.23 8.40 1.24
C PHE A 73 -27.57 8.31 2.62
N CYS A 74 -27.87 9.26 3.51
CA CYS A 74 -27.26 9.25 4.84
C CYS A 74 -27.66 8.00 5.64
N ARG A 75 -28.94 7.60 5.58
CA ARG A 75 -29.43 6.39 6.27
C ARG A 75 -28.78 5.10 5.76
N SER A 76 -28.43 5.01 4.48
CA SER A 76 -27.75 3.79 3.97
C SER A 76 -26.41 3.53 4.65
N TRP A 77 -25.79 4.57 5.21
CA TRP A 77 -24.58 4.45 6.01
C TRP A 77 -24.87 4.48 7.51
N ASP A 78 -25.68 5.43 7.98
CA ASP A 78 -25.92 5.68 9.41
C ASP A 78 -26.65 4.51 10.06
N ASP A 79 -27.58 3.87 9.37
CA ASP A 79 -28.31 2.74 9.93
C ASP A 79 -27.37 1.56 10.19
N VAL A 80 -26.39 1.30 9.30
CA VAL A 80 -25.36 0.27 9.52
C VAL A 80 -24.51 0.61 10.75
N VAL A 81 -24.02 1.84 10.84
CA VAL A 81 -23.21 2.28 12.00
C VAL A 81 -24.01 2.16 13.29
N ARG A 82 -25.26 2.61 13.30
CA ARG A 82 -26.11 2.60 14.50
C ARG A 82 -26.51 1.20 14.94
N THR A 83 -26.76 0.30 13.99
CA THR A 83 -27.26 -1.04 14.31
C THR A 83 -26.14 -2.04 14.58
N GLU A 84 -24.98 -1.90 13.94
CA GLU A 84 -23.86 -2.85 14.07
C GLU A 84 -22.69 -2.30 14.89
N VAL A 85 -22.28 -1.04 14.67
CA VAL A 85 -21.06 -0.47 15.27
C VAL A 85 -21.29 0.12 16.66
N LEU A 86 -22.28 0.99 16.82
CA LEU A 86 -22.55 1.67 18.09
C LEU A 86 -22.74 0.73 19.31
N PRO A 87 -23.42 -0.42 19.22
CA PRO A 87 -23.52 -1.33 20.36
C PRO A 87 -22.19 -2.04 20.70
N CYS A 88 -21.20 -1.95 19.80
CA CYS A 88 -19.90 -2.60 19.88
C CYS A 88 -18.73 -1.65 20.14
N LEU A 89 -18.97 -0.34 20.30
CA LEU A 89 -17.89 0.61 20.61
C LEU A 89 -17.18 0.21 21.90
N ALA A 90 -15.85 0.31 21.89
CA ALA A 90 -15.05 0.18 23.09
C ALA A 90 -15.15 1.48 23.92
N ASP A 91 -15.20 1.34 25.25
CA ASP A 91 -15.25 2.44 26.21
C ASP A 91 -13.86 2.78 26.79
N ASP A 92 -12.88 1.88 26.62
CA ASP A 92 -11.55 1.94 27.20
C ASP A 92 -10.43 2.27 26.19
N LYS A 93 -10.75 2.32 24.89
CA LYS A 93 -9.80 2.62 23.80
C LYS A 93 -10.49 3.38 22.65
N PRO A 94 -9.73 4.10 21.80
CA PRO A 94 -10.28 4.72 20.59
C PRO A 94 -10.97 3.72 19.66
N ASN A 95 -11.95 4.21 18.92
CA ASN A 95 -12.65 3.47 17.87
C ASN A 95 -12.36 4.12 16.51
N LEU A 96 -12.00 3.32 15.50
CA LEU A 96 -11.77 3.75 14.12
C LEU A 96 -12.72 3.02 13.18
N LEU A 97 -13.56 3.75 12.47
CA LEU A 97 -14.43 3.23 11.42
C LEU A 97 -13.76 3.50 10.07
N VAL A 98 -13.56 2.45 9.29
CA VAL A 98 -13.03 2.55 7.93
C VAL A 98 -14.17 2.19 6.97
N PHE A 99 -14.52 3.12 6.09
CA PHE A 99 -15.56 2.97 5.09
C PHE A 99 -14.97 2.56 3.73
N PRO A 100 -15.77 1.91 2.87
CA PRO A 100 -15.34 1.48 1.55
C PRO A 100 -14.95 2.62 0.62
N GLU A 101 -14.43 2.23 -0.54
CA GLU A 101 -14.14 3.12 -1.65
C GLU A 101 -15.44 3.67 -2.29
N ASN A 102 -15.33 4.85 -2.93
CA ASN A 102 -16.41 5.48 -3.71
C ASN A 102 -17.69 5.75 -2.90
N ALA A 103 -17.56 6.07 -1.60
CA ALA A 103 -18.68 6.11 -0.67
C ALA A 103 -19.79 7.10 -1.06
N THR A 104 -19.46 8.20 -1.76
CA THR A 104 -20.46 9.17 -2.27
C THR A 104 -20.79 9.01 -3.74
N LEU A 105 -20.27 8.01 -4.45
CA LEU A 105 -20.56 7.84 -5.88
C LEU A 105 -22.07 7.72 -6.14
N ALA A 106 -22.77 6.99 -5.26
CA ALA A 106 -24.23 6.88 -5.26
C ALA A 106 -24.95 8.23 -5.06
N GLY A 107 -24.30 9.17 -4.37
CA GLY A 107 -24.79 10.52 -4.13
C GLY A 107 -24.99 11.34 -5.42
N GLY A 108 -24.28 11.00 -6.50
CA GLY A 108 -24.48 11.65 -7.81
C GLY A 108 -25.89 11.45 -8.38
N PHE A 109 -26.62 10.44 -7.89
CA PHE A 109 -27.99 10.13 -8.29
C PHE A 109 -29.05 10.67 -7.33
N ILE A 110 -28.71 11.51 -6.35
CA ILE A 110 -29.67 12.09 -5.41
C ILE A 110 -30.67 13.00 -6.15
N GLY A 111 -31.92 12.99 -5.69
CA GLY A 111 -32.92 14.00 -6.02
C GLY A 111 -33.54 13.86 -7.41
N SER A 112 -34.23 14.93 -7.83
CA SER A 112 -34.88 15.12 -9.12
C SER A 112 -33.89 15.07 -10.27
N ARG A 113 -32.64 15.51 -10.05
CA ARG A 113 -31.56 15.43 -11.04
C ARG A 113 -31.17 13.99 -11.38
N GLY A 114 -31.27 13.06 -10.43
CA GLY A 114 -30.89 11.65 -10.59
C GLY A 114 -32.01 10.70 -11.03
N VAL A 115 -33.26 11.15 -11.15
CA VAL A 115 -34.43 10.27 -11.44
C VAL A 115 -34.23 9.43 -12.70
N ALA A 116 -33.71 10.03 -13.78
CA ALA A 116 -33.46 9.30 -15.01
C ALA A 116 -32.33 8.26 -14.82
N ALA A 117 -31.25 8.64 -14.13
CA ALA A 117 -30.12 7.76 -13.86
C ALA A 117 -30.54 6.52 -13.05
N ARG A 118 -31.36 6.70 -12.00
CA ARG A 118 -31.87 5.59 -11.17
C ARG A 118 -32.81 4.64 -11.92
N ALA A 119 -33.36 5.05 -13.07
CA ALA A 119 -34.24 4.23 -13.91
C ALA A 119 -33.50 3.46 -15.02
N GLU A 120 -32.20 3.71 -15.20
CA GLU A 120 -31.37 2.99 -16.16
C GLU A 120 -30.98 1.61 -15.64
N THR A 121 -30.47 0.76 -16.53
CA THR A 121 -29.91 -0.56 -16.19
C THR A 121 -28.41 -0.66 -16.48
N GLN A 122 -27.82 0.39 -17.07
CA GLN A 122 -26.41 0.43 -17.43
C GLN A 122 -25.76 1.68 -16.84
N THR A 123 -24.57 1.50 -16.28
CA THR A 123 -23.78 2.55 -15.63
C THR A 123 -23.52 3.72 -16.57
N LEU A 124 -23.04 3.46 -17.78
CA LEU A 124 -22.77 4.51 -18.76
C LEU A 124 -24.02 5.34 -19.10
N SER A 125 -25.16 4.68 -19.32
CA SER A 125 -26.43 5.36 -19.63
C SER A 125 -26.90 6.24 -18.47
N ALA A 126 -26.74 5.75 -17.24
CA ALA A 126 -27.08 6.50 -16.04
C ALA A 126 -26.26 7.80 -15.91
N PHE A 127 -24.94 7.72 -16.06
CA PHE A 127 -24.09 8.92 -16.05
C PHE A 127 -24.40 9.87 -17.22
N VAL A 128 -24.67 9.35 -18.42
CA VAL A 128 -25.06 10.17 -19.57
C VAL A 128 -26.36 10.96 -19.30
N SER A 129 -27.30 10.36 -18.58
CA SER A 129 -28.57 11.02 -18.25
C SER A 129 -28.39 12.28 -17.38
N LEU A 130 -27.32 12.35 -16.59
CA LEU A 130 -27.02 13.48 -15.69
C LEU A 130 -26.64 14.75 -16.44
N PHE A 131 -26.11 14.66 -17.67
CA PHE A 131 -25.75 15.86 -18.46
C PHE A 131 -26.93 16.80 -18.68
N GLY A 132 -28.15 16.26 -18.84
CA GLY A 132 -29.34 17.08 -19.03
C GLY A 132 -29.75 17.81 -17.76
N THR A 133 -29.73 17.13 -16.62
CA THR A 133 -30.21 17.66 -15.33
C THR A 133 -29.20 18.57 -14.63
N TYR A 134 -27.91 18.44 -14.98
CA TYR A 134 -26.81 19.30 -14.51
C TYR A 134 -26.37 20.36 -15.55
N ALA A 135 -27.18 20.66 -16.58
CA ALA A 135 -26.79 21.59 -17.67
C ALA A 135 -26.40 23.01 -17.19
N GLY A 136 -27.02 23.51 -16.12
CA GLY A 136 -26.68 24.80 -15.49
C GLY A 136 -25.27 24.79 -14.87
N PRO A 137 -25.01 23.93 -13.87
CA PRO A 137 -23.68 23.72 -13.30
C PRO A 137 -22.61 23.41 -14.36
N LEU A 138 -22.94 22.61 -15.36
CA LEU A 138 -22.04 22.32 -16.49
C LEU A 138 -21.62 23.59 -17.23
N SER A 139 -22.56 24.50 -17.50
CA SER A 139 -22.26 25.76 -18.18
C SER A 139 -21.40 26.66 -17.29
N TYR A 140 -21.71 26.73 -16.00
CA TYR A 140 -20.93 27.49 -15.02
C TYR A 140 -19.46 27.01 -14.98
N TYR A 141 -19.24 25.70 -14.87
CA TYR A 141 -17.88 25.16 -14.82
C TYR A 141 -17.17 25.12 -16.17
N ALA A 142 -17.89 25.03 -17.29
CA ALA A 142 -17.29 25.15 -18.62
C ALA A 142 -16.69 26.54 -18.86
N GLU A 143 -17.31 27.59 -18.31
CA GLU A 143 -16.76 28.95 -18.35
C GLU A 143 -15.53 29.11 -17.43
N ARG A 144 -15.57 28.49 -16.25
CA ARG A 144 -14.49 28.56 -15.25
C ARG A 144 -13.27 27.71 -15.62
N TYR A 145 -13.50 26.53 -16.21
CA TYR A 145 -12.48 25.53 -16.54
C TYR A 145 -12.61 25.09 -18.02
N PRO A 146 -12.30 25.98 -18.98
CA PRO A 146 -12.52 25.71 -20.42
C PRO A 146 -11.64 24.59 -21.00
N ALA A 147 -10.64 24.12 -20.25
CA ALA A 147 -9.78 23.01 -20.64
C ALA A 147 -10.30 21.64 -20.17
N ALA A 148 -11.31 21.59 -19.29
CA ALA A 148 -11.85 20.33 -18.78
C ALA A 148 -12.61 19.56 -19.86
N SER A 149 -12.49 18.24 -19.84
CA SER A 149 -13.25 17.35 -20.73
C SER A 149 -14.75 17.36 -20.36
N PRO A 150 -15.66 16.93 -21.25
CA PRO A 150 -17.08 16.80 -20.90
C PRO A 150 -17.34 15.91 -19.68
N ASN A 151 -16.57 14.82 -19.52
CA ASN A 151 -16.70 13.90 -18.39
C ASN A 151 -16.21 14.57 -17.10
N ALA A 152 -15.05 15.24 -17.14
CA ALA A 152 -14.55 16.03 -16.00
C ALA A 152 -15.55 17.12 -15.60
N LEU A 153 -16.11 17.85 -16.57
CA LEU A 153 -17.13 18.87 -16.32
C LEU A 153 -18.37 18.27 -15.66
N LEU A 154 -18.81 17.08 -16.06
CA LEU A 154 -19.92 16.40 -15.40
C LEU A 154 -19.57 16.12 -13.94
N VAL A 155 -18.44 15.46 -13.66
CA VAL A 155 -18.06 15.12 -12.28
C VAL A 155 -17.90 16.36 -11.40
N ILE A 156 -17.29 17.43 -11.91
CA ILE A 156 -17.16 18.70 -11.18
C ILE A 156 -18.53 19.38 -11.00
N SER A 157 -19.46 19.20 -11.92
CA SER A 157 -20.84 19.71 -11.78
C SER A 157 -21.63 19.03 -10.67
N LEU A 158 -21.21 17.84 -10.24
CA LEU A 158 -21.80 17.12 -9.10
C LEU A 158 -21.31 17.63 -7.74
N THR A 159 -20.34 18.57 -7.70
CA THR A 159 -19.63 18.98 -6.48
C THR A 159 -20.55 19.32 -5.30
N ASP A 160 -21.56 20.18 -5.50
CA ASP A 160 -22.46 20.56 -4.40
C ASP A 160 -23.22 19.36 -3.84
N THR A 161 -23.76 18.51 -4.72
CA THR A 161 -24.48 17.29 -4.35
C THR A 161 -23.58 16.32 -3.59
N LEU A 162 -22.39 16.04 -4.14
CA LEU A 162 -21.47 15.06 -3.55
C LEU A 162 -20.92 15.55 -2.20
N HIS A 163 -20.55 16.83 -2.07
CA HIS A 163 -20.05 17.37 -0.80
C HIS A 163 -21.13 17.42 0.28
N ARG A 164 -22.39 17.71 -0.07
CA ARG A 164 -23.51 17.62 0.88
C ARG A 164 -23.72 16.18 1.34
N ALA A 165 -23.79 15.22 0.43
CA ALA A 165 -23.91 13.80 0.79
C ALA A 165 -22.74 13.35 1.67
N PHE A 166 -21.53 13.80 1.33
CA PHE A 166 -20.29 13.50 2.05
C PHE A 166 -20.30 13.97 3.51
N GLN A 167 -21.05 15.04 3.86
CA GLN A 167 -21.16 15.51 5.26
C GLN A 167 -21.74 14.46 6.23
N THR A 168 -22.29 13.37 5.71
CA THR A 168 -22.64 12.17 6.49
C THR A 168 -21.47 11.66 7.34
N PHE A 169 -20.26 11.55 6.77
CA PHE A 169 -19.10 10.92 7.43
C PHE A 169 -18.45 11.75 8.54
N PRO A 170 -18.11 13.05 8.36
CA PRO A 170 -17.62 13.88 9.45
C PRO A 170 -18.67 14.04 10.56
N GLU A 171 -19.95 14.08 10.21
CA GLU A 171 -21.02 14.16 11.20
C GLU A 171 -21.16 12.86 12.01
N MET A 172 -20.98 11.68 11.39
CA MET A 172 -20.85 10.42 12.14
C MET A 172 -19.69 10.45 13.12
N ALA A 173 -18.52 10.92 12.68
CA ALA A 173 -17.34 11.03 13.54
C ALA A 173 -17.64 11.89 14.77
N ARG A 174 -18.26 13.07 14.56
CA ARG A 174 -18.64 14.03 15.61
C ARG A 174 -19.74 13.52 16.54
N GLN A 175 -20.84 12.99 15.99
CA GLN A 175 -22.00 12.54 16.77
C GLN A 175 -21.69 11.31 17.61
N TYR A 176 -20.82 10.43 17.10
CA TYR A 176 -20.49 9.16 17.76
C TYR A 176 -19.16 9.17 18.48
N GLY A 177 -18.37 10.25 18.37
CA GLY A 177 -17.08 10.39 19.05
C GLY A 177 -16.04 9.37 18.60
N VAL A 178 -16.00 9.08 17.30
CA VAL A 178 -15.14 8.06 16.69
C VAL A 178 -14.22 8.66 15.63
N TYR A 179 -13.10 8.00 15.36
CA TYR A 179 -12.29 8.32 14.19
C TYR A 179 -12.95 7.70 12.95
N VAL A 180 -12.95 8.42 11.83
CA VAL A 180 -13.48 7.93 10.55
C VAL A 180 -12.40 8.04 9.49
N ALA A 181 -12.26 6.99 8.68
CA ALA A 181 -11.54 7.02 7.42
C ALA A 181 -12.49 6.58 6.30
N VAL A 182 -12.58 7.34 5.21
CA VAL A 182 -13.52 7.08 4.11
C VAL A 182 -12.90 7.44 2.78
N SER A 183 -13.19 6.68 1.72
CA SER A 183 -12.82 7.04 0.36
C SER A 183 -14.02 7.53 -0.46
N SER A 184 -13.80 8.57 -1.28
CA SER A 184 -14.85 9.18 -2.08
C SER A 184 -14.34 10.02 -3.25
N ASP A 185 -15.14 10.07 -4.32
CA ASP A 185 -14.82 10.78 -5.56
C ASP A 185 -15.47 12.16 -5.59
N PHE A 186 -14.67 13.23 -5.61
CA PHE A 186 -15.19 14.59 -5.85
C PHE A 186 -14.07 15.59 -6.16
N ALA A 187 -14.46 16.74 -6.69
CA ALA A 187 -13.58 17.90 -6.84
C ALA A 187 -13.28 18.55 -5.48
N PRO A 188 -12.06 19.07 -5.25
CA PRO A 188 -11.81 20.01 -4.16
C PRO A 188 -12.80 21.16 -4.23
N ALA A 189 -13.35 21.55 -3.08
CA ALA A 189 -14.40 22.56 -3.03
C ALA A 189 -14.27 23.47 -1.81
N GLU A 190 -14.80 24.67 -1.95
CA GLU A 190 -15.00 25.62 -0.85
C GLU A 190 -16.47 26.01 -0.74
N LEU A 191 -16.89 26.39 0.47
CA LEU A 191 -18.25 26.86 0.70
C LEU A 191 -18.37 28.32 0.26
N SER A 192 -19.26 28.61 -0.70
CA SER A 192 -19.56 29.96 -1.19
C SER A 192 -20.95 30.42 -0.75
N GLN A 193 -21.04 31.68 -0.33
CA GLN A 193 -22.28 32.40 -0.06
C GLN A 193 -22.56 33.46 -1.15
N ASP A 194 -21.81 33.44 -2.26
CA ASP A 194 -22.03 34.37 -3.36
C ASP A 194 -23.41 34.08 -4.00
N PRO A 195 -24.30 35.09 -4.12
CA PRO A 195 -25.60 34.91 -4.76
C PRO A 195 -25.53 34.36 -6.19
N ASP A 196 -24.48 34.68 -6.95
CA ASP A 196 -24.33 34.21 -8.32
C ASP A 196 -23.94 32.71 -8.34
N ASP A 197 -23.07 32.28 -7.42
CA ASP A 197 -22.73 30.86 -7.26
C ASP A 197 -23.95 30.05 -6.80
N ILE A 198 -24.70 30.56 -5.81
CA ILE A 198 -25.92 29.91 -5.32
C ILE A 198 -26.93 29.77 -6.46
N ALA A 199 -27.17 30.83 -7.23
CA ALA A 199 -28.11 30.80 -8.34
C ALA A 199 -27.71 29.81 -9.46
N ALA A 200 -26.40 29.59 -9.65
CA ALA A 200 -25.90 28.68 -10.67
C ALA A 200 -25.84 27.21 -10.23
N LEU A 201 -25.54 26.96 -8.95
CA LEU A 201 -25.12 25.65 -8.48
C LEU A 201 -26.09 24.99 -7.50
N SER A 202 -27.01 25.74 -6.88
CA SER A 202 -27.93 25.19 -5.89
C SER A 202 -28.64 23.93 -6.39
N ASP A 203 -28.71 22.94 -5.50
CA ASP A 203 -29.58 21.79 -5.71
C ASP A 203 -31.06 22.24 -5.77
N PRO A 204 -31.79 21.95 -6.86
CA PRO A 204 -33.17 22.40 -7.03
C PRO A 204 -34.16 21.80 -6.03
N ASP A 205 -33.79 20.71 -5.34
CA ASP A 205 -34.67 20.05 -4.37
C ASP A 205 -34.57 20.66 -2.96
N LEU A 206 -33.64 21.60 -2.74
CA LEU A 206 -33.50 22.32 -1.47
C LEU A 206 -34.33 23.62 -1.49
N GLU A 207 -35.15 23.82 -0.46
CA GLU A 207 -36.08 24.98 -0.40
C GLU A 207 -35.36 26.32 -0.16
N GLU A 208 -34.44 26.37 0.80
CA GLU A 208 -33.66 27.57 1.15
C GLU A 208 -32.16 27.21 1.19
N VAL A 209 -31.39 27.74 0.24
CA VAL A 209 -29.93 27.49 0.11
C VAL A 209 -29.16 28.76 0.44
N GLU A 210 -28.52 28.78 1.62
CA GLU A 210 -27.68 29.90 2.07
C GLU A 210 -26.24 29.85 1.55
N SER A 211 -25.79 28.67 1.11
CA SER A 211 -24.44 28.44 0.60
C SER A 211 -24.36 27.18 -0.26
N VAL A 212 -23.41 27.15 -1.19
CA VAL A 212 -23.12 26.02 -2.08
C VAL A 212 -21.63 25.64 -2.02
N TYR A 213 -21.31 24.37 -2.23
CA TYR A 213 -19.93 23.95 -2.44
C TYR A 213 -19.53 24.20 -3.89
N VAL A 214 -18.50 25.02 -4.08
CA VAL A 214 -17.99 25.41 -5.40
C VAL A 214 -16.65 24.74 -5.61
N ALA A 215 -16.49 24.03 -6.73
CA ALA A 215 -15.24 23.38 -7.07
C ALA A 215 -14.14 24.42 -7.28
N THR A 216 -13.02 24.25 -6.58
CA THR A 216 -11.87 25.16 -6.64
C THR A 216 -10.93 24.83 -7.79
N GLU A 217 -11.09 23.66 -8.42
CA GLU A 217 -10.23 23.17 -9.49
C GLU A 217 -11.04 22.48 -10.60
N GLY A 218 -10.47 22.46 -11.81
CA GLY A 218 -11.01 21.77 -12.99
C GLY A 218 -10.78 20.25 -12.98
N ALA A 219 -10.67 19.65 -11.80
CA ALA A 219 -10.26 18.27 -11.58
C ALA A 219 -11.01 17.65 -10.39
N ALA A 220 -11.24 16.34 -10.45
CA ALA A 220 -11.79 15.53 -9.37
C ALA A 220 -10.85 14.37 -9.06
N TYR A 221 -10.88 13.89 -7.82
CA TYR A 221 -9.99 12.82 -7.36
C TYR A 221 -10.78 11.81 -6.56
N ASN A 222 -10.29 10.58 -6.50
CA ASN A 222 -10.67 9.62 -5.48
C ASN A 222 -9.84 9.92 -4.23
N TRP A 223 -10.48 10.49 -3.22
CA TRP A 223 -9.86 10.90 -1.97
C TRP A 223 -10.01 9.82 -0.92
N GLY A 224 -9.00 9.62 -0.08
CA GLY A 224 -9.12 9.00 1.22
C GLY A 224 -8.99 10.06 2.29
N LEU A 225 -10.05 10.29 3.07
CA LEU A 225 -10.14 11.34 4.08
C LEU A 225 -10.23 10.76 5.48
N TYR A 226 -9.70 11.50 6.45
CA TYR A 226 -9.67 11.14 7.86
C TYR A 226 -10.35 12.21 8.70
N PHE A 227 -11.22 11.81 9.61
CA PHE A 227 -11.89 12.69 10.56
C PHE A 227 -11.60 12.29 12.00
N GLY A 228 -11.35 13.28 12.84
CA GLY A 228 -11.27 13.11 14.29
C GLY A 228 -12.66 12.93 14.93
N PRO A 229 -12.71 12.55 16.23
CA PRO A 229 -13.96 12.42 17.00
C PRO A 229 -14.78 13.71 17.14
N ASP A 230 -14.22 14.85 16.75
CA ASP A 230 -14.88 16.16 16.67
C ASP A 230 -15.47 16.46 15.30
N GLY A 231 -15.27 15.57 14.31
CA GLY A 231 -15.69 15.75 12.93
C GLY A 231 -14.72 16.57 12.07
N GLU A 232 -13.62 17.05 12.64
CA GLU A 232 -12.63 17.83 11.92
C GLU A 232 -11.74 16.91 11.06
N GLU A 233 -11.40 17.37 9.85
CA GLU A 233 -10.49 16.64 8.98
C GLU A 233 -9.07 16.66 9.57
N VAL A 234 -8.48 15.48 9.77
CA VAL A 234 -7.11 15.32 10.30
C VAL A 234 -6.10 14.90 9.25
N GLY A 235 -6.56 14.57 8.04
CA GLY A 235 -5.71 14.26 6.90
C GLY A 235 -6.52 13.82 5.68
N ARG A 236 -5.88 13.91 4.51
CA ARG A 236 -6.39 13.35 3.25
C ARG A 236 -5.26 12.93 2.32
N VAL A 237 -5.53 11.96 1.45
CA VAL A 237 -4.63 11.46 0.41
C VAL A 237 -5.44 11.20 -0.86
N ALA A 238 -4.94 11.58 -2.03
CA ALA A 238 -5.56 11.21 -3.31
C ALA A 238 -5.01 9.87 -3.82
N LYS A 239 -5.90 9.02 -4.36
CA LYS A 239 -5.54 7.76 -5.02
C LYS A 239 -4.59 8.03 -6.17
N SER A 240 -3.44 7.36 -6.17
CA SER A 240 -2.41 7.60 -7.18
C SER A 240 -2.67 6.77 -8.45
N TYR A 241 -2.99 5.49 -8.29
CA TYR A 241 -3.16 4.55 -9.38
C TYR A 241 -4.65 4.30 -9.62
N LEU A 242 -5.19 4.85 -10.72
CA LEU A 242 -6.60 4.72 -11.07
C LEU A 242 -6.85 3.50 -11.95
N LEU A 243 -8.04 2.92 -11.82
CA LEU A 243 -8.58 1.91 -12.72
C LEU A 243 -9.08 2.58 -14.02
N PRO A 244 -9.15 1.85 -15.15
CA PRO A 244 -9.63 2.42 -16.42
C PRO A 244 -11.00 3.10 -16.33
N ALA A 245 -11.93 2.55 -15.55
CA ALA A 245 -13.24 3.18 -15.36
C ALA A 245 -13.14 4.55 -14.66
N GLU A 246 -12.23 4.70 -13.69
CA GLU A 246 -12.00 5.97 -13.00
C GLU A 246 -11.37 7.02 -13.95
N GLU A 247 -10.47 6.59 -14.84
CA GLU A 247 -9.79 7.47 -15.82
C GLU A 247 -10.70 7.86 -17.00
N ASP A 248 -11.44 6.90 -17.54
CA ASP A 248 -12.16 7.09 -18.81
C ASP A 248 -13.61 7.56 -18.57
N LEU A 249 -14.32 6.94 -17.63
CA LEU A 249 -15.73 7.26 -17.35
C LEU A 249 -15.85 8.48 -16.43
N LEU A 250 -15.17 8.45 -15.28
CA LEU A 250 -15.23 9.52 -14.29
C LEU A 250 -14.22 10.64 -14.56
N ASN A 251 -13.18 10.38 -15.36
CA ASN A 251 -12.11 11.34 -15.65
C ASN A 251 -11.46 11.90 -14.38
N LEU A 252 -11.26 11.02 -13.40
CA LEU A 252 -10.56 11.37 -12.17
C LEU A 252 -9.08 11.65 -12.46
N THR A 253 -8.51 12.52 -11.64
CA THR A 253 -7.11 12.91 -11.68
C THR A 253 -6.32 12.05 -10.72
N HIS A 254 -5.14 11.61 -11.16
CA HIS A 254 -4.21 10.87 -10.33
C HIS A 254 -3.66 11.73 -9.19
N GLY A 255 -3.64 11.18 -7.99
CA GLY A 255 -2.88 11.70 -6.86
C GLY A 255 -1.38 11.77 -7.15
N ALA A 256 -0.71 12.75 -6.56
CA ALA A 256 0.74 12.87 -6.60
C ALA A 256 1.38 11.91 -5.58
N LEU A 257 2.44 11.19 -5.98
CA LEU A 257 3.10 10.23 -5.09
C LEU A 257 3.68 10.89 -3.83
N GLU A 258 4.05 12.18 -3.88
CA GLU A 258 4.50 12.92 -2.70
C GLU A 258 3.43 13.10 -1.63
N GLN A 259 2.15 13.07 -2.01
CA GLN A 259 1.02 13.19 -1.08
C GLN A 259 0.72 11.87 -0.38
N ALA A 260 1.14 10.74 -0.95
CA ALA A 260 0.91 9.41 -0.39
C ALA A 260 1.84 9.15 0.81
N ARG A 261 1.55 9.79 1.93
CA ARG A 261 2.31 9.75 3.19
C ARG A 261 1.45 9.20 4.33
N PRO A 262 2.07 8.65 5.39
CA PRO A 262 1.31 8.20 6.56
C PRO A 262 0.62 9.37 7.27
N VAL A 263 -0.66 9.20 7.61
CA VAL A 263 -1.42 10.11 8.47
C VAL A 263 -1.24 9.68 9.94
N ALA A 264 -0.85 10.61 10.81
CA ALA A 264 -0.66 10.31 12.22
C ALA A 264 -1.97 10.46 12.99
N LEU A 265 -2.48 9.34 13.50
CA LEU A 265 -3.56 9.30 14.49
C LEU A 265 -2.95 9.09 15.89
N PRO A 266 -3.65 9.40 16.98
CA PRO A 266 -3.09 9.26 18.33
C PRO A 266 -2.64 7.85 18.73
N PHE A 267 -3.06 6.83 17.98
CA PHE A 267 -2.79 5.42 18.24
C PHE A 267 -2.06 4.69 17.07
N ALA A 268 -1.90 5.33 15.91
CA ALA A 268 -1.35 4.69 14.71
C ALA A 268 -0.75 5.70 13.72
N ARG A 269 0.16 5.21 12.86
CA ARG A 269 0.58 5.92 11.64
C ARG A 269 -0.02 5.17 10.46
N THR A 270 -1.08 5.72 9.88
CA THR A 270 -1.91 5.02 8.89
C THR A 270 -1.46 5.33 7.46
N GLY A 271 -1.25 4.31 6.63
CA GLY A 271 -1.10 4.47 5.18
C GLY A 271 -2.44 4.22 4.47
N MET A 272 -2.94 5.20 3.72
CA MET A 272 -4.11 5.03 2.85
C MET A 272 -3.67 4.42 1.52
N VAL A 273 -4.25 3.29 1.15
CA VAL A 273 -4.00 2.59 -0.13
C VAL A 273 -5.35 2.21 -0.75
N ILE A 274 -5.96 3.15 -1.45
CA ILE A 274 -7.32 2.99 -1.99
C ILE A 274 -7.29 2.02 -3.17
N SER A 275 -7.97 0.88 -3.00
CA SER A 275 -8.05 -0.20 -3.96
C SER A 275 -6.74 -0.48 -4.69
N LYS A 276 -6.65 -0.14 -5.97
CA LYS A 276 -5.48 -0.33 -6.84
C LYS A 276 -4.15 0.08 -6.20
N ASP A 277 -4.10 1.13 -5.37
CA ASP A 277 -2.89 1.55 -4.65
C ASP A 277 -2.31 0.44 -3.74
N ALA A 278 -3.16 -0.46 -3.23
CA ALA A 278 -2.78 -1.61 -2.41
C ALA A 278 -2.06 -2.72 -3.20
N TRP A 279 -1.87 -2.56 -4.51
CA TRP A 279 -1.03 -3.46 -5.31
C TRP A 279 0.23 -2.78 -5.82
N MET A 280 0.54 -1.55 -5.40
CA MET A 280 1.58 -0.73 -6.01
C MET A 280 2.88 -0.82 -5.20
N PRO A 281 3.84 -1.70 -5.59
CA PRO A 281 4.94 -2.08 -4.72
C PRO A 281 5.91 -0.94 -4.40
N GLY A 282 6.09 0.02 -5.32
CA GLY A 282 6.90 1.22 -5.08
C GLY A 282 6.29 2.14 -4.01
N LEU A 283 4.97 2.35 -4.07
CA LEU A 283 4.22 3.10 -3.08
C LEU A 283 4.28 2.43 -1.70
N LEU A 284 4.09 1.12 -1.65
CA LEU A 284 4.12 0.34 -0.41
C LEU A 284 5.51 0.36 0.24
N GLU A 285 6.60 0.20 -0.52
CA GLU A 285 7.96 0.34 0.03
C GLU A 285 8.20 1.75 0.58
N ARG A 286 7.65 2.78 -0.07
CA ARG A 286 7.75 4.16 0.41
C ARG A 286 6.99 4.37 1.72
N LEU A 287 5.76 3.88 1.85
CA LEU A 287 4.96 3.99 3.08
C LEU A 287 5.61 3.24 4.26
N ASP A 288 6.23 2.08 4.02
CA ASP A 288 7.00 1.33 5.01
C ASP A 288 8.24 2.13 5.47
N ALA A 289 8.96 2.75 4.53
CA ALA A 289 10.09 3.63 4.83
C ALA A 289 9.69 4.88 5.63
N LEU A 290 8.49 5.43 5.39
CA LEU A 290 7.93 6.56 6.14
C LEU A 290 7.31 6.17 7.50
N GLY A 291 7.31 4.87 7.80
CA GLY A 291 6.89 4.32 9.08
C GLY A 291 5.37 4.23 9.26
N ALA A 292 4.61 3.95 8.20
CA ALA A 292 3.24 3.46 8.37
C ALA A 292 3.26 2.10 9.08
N ASN A 293 2.29 1.90 9.99
CA ASN A 293 2.16 0.67 10.76
C ASN A 293 0.75 0.05 10.71
N VAL A 294 -0.23 0.81 10.23
CA VAL A 294 -1.58 0.34 9.92
C VAL A 294 -1.91 0.78 8.51
N MET A 295 -2.40 -0.14 7.69
CA MET A 295 -2.81 0.16 6.33
C MET A 295 -4.34 0.20 6.25
N LEU A 296 -4.88 1.20 5.55
CA LEU A 296 -6.31 1.33 5.27
C LEU A 296 -6.51 1.10 3.78
N GLN A 297 -7.30 0.11 3.44
CA GLN A 297 -7.55 -0.33 2.07
C GLN A 297 -9.06 -0.29 1.77
N PRO A 298 -9.66 0.89 1.55
CA PRO A 298 -11.03 0.97 1.06
C PRO A 298 -11.17 0.30 -0.30
N GLU A 299 -12.19 -0.54 -0.48
CA GLU A 299 -12.36 -1.36 -1.69
C GLU A 299 -13.76 -1.30 -2.31
N ALA A 300 -13.78 -1.38 -3.65
CA ALA A 300 -14.95 -1.59 -4.48
C ALA A 300 -14.69 -2.63 -5.59
N PHE A 301 -14.76 -3.92 -5.24
CA PHE A 301 -14.47 -5.05 -6.14
C PHE A 301 -15.65 -6.01 -6.39
N SER A 302 -15.72 -6.51 -7.62
CA SER A 302 -16.38 -7.79 -8.00
C SER A 302 -15.39 -8.96 -7.88
N GLY A 303 -15.69 -10.15 -8.39
CA GLY A 303 -14.68 -11.21 -8.53
C GLY A 303 -14.72 -12.31 -7.45
N TRP A 304 -15.55 -12.18 -6.41
CA TRP A 304 -15.56 -13.14 -5.30
C TRP A 304 -16.22 -14.46 -5.69
N ALA A 305 -17.43 -14.41 -6.22
CA ALA A 305 -18.07 -15.55 -6.88
C ALA A 305 -18.64 -15.20 -8.27
N VAL A 306 -18.58 -13.92 -8.66
CA VAL A 306 -18.85 -13.45 -10.02
C VAL A 306 -17.52 -13.35 -10.77
N GLU A 307 -17.41 -13.97 -11.94
CA GLU A 307 -16.17 -13.90 -12.73
C GLU A 307 -15.98 -12.52 -13.37
N GLU A 308 -14.78 -11.95 -13.22
CA GLU A 308 -14.36 -10.79 -14.02
C GLU A 308 -13.64 -11.26 -15.29
N PHE A 309 -12.90 -12.38 -15.17
CA PHE A 309 -12.21 -13.05 -16.26
C PHE A 309 -12.53 -14.53 -16.21
N GLU A 310 -12.60 -15.18 -17.37
CA GLU A 310 -13.00 -16.59 -17.44
C GLU A 310 -12.16 -17.49 -16.51
N GLY A 311 -12.86 -18.13 -15.58
CA GLY A 311 -12.27 -19.08 -14.63
C GLY A 311 -11.48 -18.48 -13.47
N ASP A 312 -11.48 -17.16 -13.28
CA ASP A 312 -10.78 -16.52 -12.16
C ASP A 312 -11.48 -16.69 -10.80
N TRP A 313 -10.76 -16.30 -9.75
CA TRP A 313 -11.24 -16.32 -8.38
C TRP A 313 -10.52 -15.22 -7.61
N LEU A 314 -11.13 -14.04 -7.49
CA LEU A 314 -10.47 -12.86 -6.90
C LEU A 314 -9.99 -13.04 -5.46
N PRO A 315 -10.58 -13.91 -4.61
CA PRO A 315 -9.99 -14.23 -3.32
C PRO A 315 -8.53 -14.69 -3.40
N ASP A 316 -8.11 -15.34 -4.49
CA ASP A 316 -6.71 -15.76 -4.70
C ASP A 316 -5.78 -14.59 -5.06
N ILE A 317 -6.33 -13.47 -5.51
CA ILE A 317 -5.59 -12.28 -5.91
C ILE A 317 -5.47 -11.30 -4.75
N VAL A 318 -6.52 -11.17 -3.94
CA VAL A 318 -6.54 -10.22 -2.81
C VAL A 318 -5.49 -10.56 -1.75
N THR A 319 -5.05 -11.82 -1.66
CA THR A 319 -3.91 -12.21 -0.81
C THR A 319 -2.62 -11.48 -1.18
N GLN A 320 -2.45 -11.06 -2.44
CA GLN A 320 -1.29 -10.29 -2.88
C GLN A 320 -1.26 -8.83 -2.38
N SER A 321 -2.36 -8.35 -1.76
CA SER A 321 -2.52 -7.00 -1.21
C SER A 321 -2.29 -6.97 0.31
N GLY A 322 -3.26 -6.49 1.10
CA GLY A 322 -3.19 -6.30 2.55
C GLY A 322 -2.66 -7.48 3.36
N TRP A 323 -2.91 -8.73 2.93
CA TRP A 323 -2.32 -9.90 3.59
C TRP A 323 -0.81 -10.01 3.32
N ALA A 324 -0.38 -9.98 2.06
CA ALA A 324 1.04 -10.04 1.71
C ALA A 324 1.82 -8.86 2.32
N HIS A 325 1.19 -7.68 2.43
CA HIS A 325 1.79 -6.51 3.06
C HIS A 325 2.20 -6.75 4.50
N THR A 326 1.29 -7.28 5.32
CA THR A 326 1.54 -7.57 6.74
C THR A 326 2.50 -8.74 6.93
N GLN A 327 2.69 -9.58 5.92
CA GLN A 327 3.73 -10.61 5.96
C GLN A 327 5.09 -10.06 5.53
N ARG A 328 5.16 -9.23 4.48
CA ARG A 328 6.43 -8.91 3.82
C ARG A 328 7.17 -7.71 4.40
N HIS A 329 6.45 -6.77 5.02
CA HIS A 329 7.00 -5.53 5.55
C HIS A 329 7.07 -5.56 7.07
N ALA A 330 8.22 -5.20 7.64
CA ALA A 330 8.39 -5.16 9.09
C ALA A 330 7.50 -4.09 9.75
N GLY A 331 7.30 -2.96 9.06
CA GLY A 331 6.51 -1.83 9.56
C GLY A 331 5.01 -2.11 9.60
N PHE A 332 4.45 -2.79 8.59
CA PHE A 332 3.02 -3.01 8.46
C PHE A 332 2.53 -4.10 9.43
N ARG A 333 1.73 -3.71 10.42
CA ARG A 333 1.28 -4.62 11.49
C ARG A 333 -0.12 -5.15 11.21
N HIS A 334 -0.98 -4.29 10.68
CA HIS A 334 -2.38 -4.58 10.40
C HIS A 334 -2.83 -3.90 9.10
N ASN A 335 -3.78 -4.50 8.39
CA ASN A 335 -4.49 -3.89 7.26
C ASN A 335 -6.00 -3.98 7.52
N ILE A 336 -6.74 -2.89 7.30
CA ILE A 336 -8.20 -2.84 7.43
C ILE A 336 -8.80 -2.61 6.06
N THR A 337 -9.62 -3.55 5.61
CA THR A 337 -10.20 -3.56 4.26
C THR A 337 -11.72 -3.58 4.33
N PRO A 338 -12.41 -2.43 4.27
CA PRO A 338 -13.86 -2.39 4.08
C PRO A 338 -14.23 -2.54 2.61
N CYS A 339 -15.27 -3.34 2.35
CA CYS A 339 -15.81 -3.61 1.03
C CYS A 339 -17.22 -3.04 0.87
N ILE A 340 -17.47 -2.27 -0.19
CA ILE A 340 -18.84 -1.94 -0.63
C ILE A 340 -19.45 -3.16 -1.31
N LYS A 341 -20.77 -3.34 -1.16
CA LYS A 341 -21.53 -4.39 -1.86
C LYS A 341 -22.73 -3.82 -2.59
N GLY A 342 -23.24 -4.60 -3.53
CA GLY A 342 -24.46 -4.31 -4.26
C GLY A 342 -24.20 -4.09 -5.75
N ASN A 343 -25.30 -3.94 -6.48
CA ASN A 343 -25.29 -3.65 -7.90
C ASN A 343 -25.34 -2.13 -8.12
N LEU A 344 -24.27 -1.57 -8.67
CA LEU A 344 -24.32 -0.28 -9.36
C LEU A 344 -24.79 -0.54 -10.78
N LEU A 345 -26.10 -0.68 -10.95
CA LEU A 345 -26.70 -1.01 -12.25
C LEU A 345 -26.13 -2.31 -12.81
N ASP A 346 -25.28 -2.25 -13.83
CA ASP A 346 -24.59 -3.41 -14.43
C ASP A 346 -23.20 -3.71 -13.83
N LEU A 347 -22.69 -2.87 -12.94
CA LEU A 347 -21.49 -3.12 -12.15
C LEU A 347 -21.85 -3.83 -10.83
N VAL A 348 -20.99 -4.75 -10.42
CA VAL A 348 -21.22 -5.64 -9.27
C VAL A 348 -20.13 -5.42 -8.23
N PHE A 349 -20.50 -5.44 -6.95
CA PHE A 349 -19.54 -5.49 -5.85
C PHE A 349 -19.93 -6.60 -4.87
N ASP A 350 -19.06 -7.60 -4.70
CA ASP A 350 -19.34 -8.83 -3.95
C ASP A 350 -18.24 -9.27 -2.98
N CYS A 351 -17.30 -8.36 -2.67
CA CYS A 351 -16.13 -8.67 -1.85
C CYS A 351 -16.40 -8.78 -0.34
N GLN A 352 -15.52 -9.52 0.36
CA GLN A 352 -15.56 -9.71 1.82
C GLN A 352 -14.64 -8.70 2.53
N SER A 353 -15.21 -7.88 3.42
CA SER A 353 -14.44 -7.01 4.31
C SER A 353 -13.59 -7.84 5.26
N HIS A 354 -12.40 -7.35 5.62
CA HIS A 354 -11.48 -8.14 6.43
C HIS A 354 -10.44 -7.27 7.16
N VAL A 355 -9.81 -7.88 8.16
CA VAL A 355 -8.63 -7.33 8.86
C VAL A 355 -7.52 -8.36 8.79
N THR A 356 -6.33 -7.95 8.33
CA THR A 356 -5.14 -8.80 8.28
C THR A 356 -4.13 -8.39 9.35
N ASN A 357 -3.28 -9.33 9.75
CA ASN A 357 -2.18 -9.13 10.68
C ASN A 357 -0.95 -9.94 10.25
N ALA A 358 0.22 -9.60 10.79
CA ALA A 358 1.38 -10.48 10.69
C ALA A 358 1.04 -11.85 11.30
N SER A 359 1.30 -12.93 10.56
CA SER A 359 0.93 -14.29 10.93
C SER A 359 1.57 -14.72 12.24
N ARG A 360 0.81 -15.45 13.08
CA ARG A 360 1.33 -16.16 14.25
C ARG A 360 0.87 -17.61 14.22
N LEU A 361 1.72 -18.51 14.69
CA LEU A 361 1.45 -19.95 14.61
C LEU A 361 0.39 -20.45 15.60
N ASP A 362 0.08 -19.63 16.60
CA ASP A 362 -0.99 -19.84 17.58
C ASP A 362 -2.32 -19.20 17.18
N ASP A 363 -2.36 -18.40 16.11
CA ASP A 363 -3.60 -17.85 15.56
C ASP A 363 -4.47 -18.96 14.96
N VAL A 364 -5.78 -18.74 14.92
CA VAL A 364 -6.71 -19.64 14.21
C VAL A 364 -6.64 -19.33 12.71
N PRO A 365 -6.30 -20.30 11.84
CA PRO A 365 -6.34 -20.08 10.40
C PRO A 365 -7.76 -19.74 9.92
N ARG A 366 -7.86 -18.79 8.99
CA ARG A 366 -9.11 -18.40 8.33
C ARG A 366 -8.91 -18.35 6.82
N SER A 367 -9.99 -18.15 6.07
CA SER A 367 -9.93 -18.00 4.63
C SER A 367 -11.07 -17.12 4.13
N PHE A 368 -10.88 -16.52 2.96
CA PHE A 368 -12.00 -16.08 2.14
C PHE A 368 -12.77 -17.29 1.60
N ILE A 369 -13.94 -17.05 1.01
CA ILE A 369 -14.68 -18.12 0.34
C ILE A 369 -13.89 -18.73 -0.83
N GLY A 370 -14.05 -20.03 -1.01
CA GLY A 370 -13.38 -20.80 -2.05
C GLY A 370 -11.86 -20.87 -1.87
N GLN A 371 -11.35 -20.84 -0.63
CA GLN A 371 -9.92 -21.01 -0.29
C GLN A 371 -9.71 -21.98 0.88
N ASP A 372 -8.51 -22.54 0.98
CA ASP A 372 -8.11 -23.30 2.17
C ASP A 372 -7.62 -22.34 3.27
N PRO A 373 -7.83 -22.64 4.58
CA PRO A 373 -7.43 -21.74 5.67
C PRO A 373 -5.92 -21.49 5.79
N TYR A 374 -5.54 -20.24 6.09
CA TYR A 374 -4.17 -19.79 6.32
C TYR A 374 -4.09 -18.76 7.47
N PHE A 375 -2.88 -18.49 7.98
CA PHE A 375 -2.65 -17.54 9.07
C PHE A 375 -2.61 -16.08 8.59
N GLY A 376 -2.76 -15.12 9.52
CA GLY A 376 -2.63 -13.68 9.21
C GLY A 376 -3.93 -12.99 8.77
N LEU A 377 -5.06 -13.68 8.89
CA LEU A 377 -6.41 -13.11 8.83
C LEU A 377 -6.98 -13.02 10.24
N ALA A 378 -7.14 -11.82 10.79
CA ALA A 378 -7.72 -11.61 12.11
C ALA A 378 -9.23 -11.90 12.08
N THR A 379 -9.91 -11.33 11.09
CA THR A 379 -11.33 -11.55 10.82
C THR A 379 -11.65 -11.34 9.34
N VAL A 380 -12.69 -12.02 8.87
CA VAL A 380 -13.20 -11.95 7.50
C VAL A 380 -14.72 -11.98 7.59
N GLU A 381 -15.36 -11.06 6.90
CA GLU A 381 -16.82 -10.98 6.78
C GLU A 381 -17.37 -12.26 6.13
N PRO A 382 -18.47 -12.84 6.62
CA PRO A 382 -19.14 -13.92 5.90
C PRO A 382 -19.50 -13.51 4.48
N TRP A 383 -19.54 -14.47 3.56
CA TRP A 383 -20.13 -14.23 2.24
C TRP A 383 -21.60 -14.65 2.24
N THR A 384 -22.33 -14.34 1.17
CA THR A 384 -23.79 -14.59 1.03
C THR A 384 -24.23 -15.99 1.45
N ILE A 385 -23.39 -17.00 1.22
CA ILE A 385 -23.50 -18.30 1.87
C ILE A 385 -22.15 -18.72 2.46
N GLU A 386 -22.20 -19.59 3.47
CA GLU A 386 -21.02 -20.26 3.97
C GLU A 386 -20.35 -21.09 2.87
N ASP A 387 -19.02 -21.15 2.92
CA ASP A 387 -18.26 -22.06 2.07
C ASP A 387 -18.62 -23.52 2.42
N PRO A 388 -19.02 -24.36 1.45
CA PRO A 388 -19.37 -25.75 1.70
C PRO A 388 -18.28 -26.59 2.39
N GLY A 389 -17.02 -26.20 2.23
CA GLY A 389 -15.86 -26.85 2.86
C GLY A 389 -15.68 -28.34 2.50
N PRO A 390 -14.72 -29.03 3.14
CA PRO A 390 -14.51 -30.47 2.97
C PRO A 390 -15.73 -31.30 3.40
N PRO A 391 -16.01 -32.46 2.75
CA PRO A 391 -15.14 -33.18 1.84
C PRO A 391 -15.21 -32.75 0.36
N ALA A 392 -15.92 -31.66 0.03
CA ALA A 392 -15.95 -31.15 -1.34
C ALA A 392 -14.56 -30.65 -1.77
N SER A 393 -14.18 -30.89 -3.03
CA SER A 393 -12.95 -30.32 -3.58
C SER A 393 -13.05 -28.79 -3.70
N LEU A 394 -11.92 -28.10 -3.79
CA LEU A 394 -11.89 -26.66 -4.01
C LEU A 394 -12.70 -26.25 -5.26
N GLU A 395 -12.56 -26.99 -6.34
CA GLU A 395 -13.32 -26.79 -7.58
C GLU A 395 -14.84 -26.93 -7.35
N GLN A 396 -15.27 -27.95 -6.59
CA GLN A 396 -16.69 -28.15 -6.25
C GLN A 396 -17.25 -27.04 -5.36
N ARG A 397 -16.46 -26.60 -4.36
CA ARG A 397 -16.81 -25.47 -3.49
C ARG A 397 -17.02 -24.20 -4.31
N ARG A 398 -16.04 -23.85 -5.16
CA ARG A 398 -16.12 -22.69 -6.07
C ARG A 398 -17.30 -22.77 -7.04
N ALA A 399 -17.59 -23.95 -7.60
CA ALA A 399 -18.74 -24.12 -8.49
C ALA A 399 -20.10 -23.85 -7.80
N ILE A 400 -20.25 -24.26 -6.54
CA ILE A 400 -21.46 -23.97 -5.74
C ILE A 400 -21.60 -22.47 -5.49
N LEU A 401 -20.50 -21.83 -5.09
CA LEU A 401 -20.45 -20.39 -4.83
C LEU A 401 -20.73 -19.58 -6.10
N ARG A 402 -20.12 -19.94 -7.24
CA ARG A 402 -20.38 -19.30 -8.56
C ARG A 402 -21.84 -19.37 -8.96
N ASN A 403 -22.48 -20.54 -8.79
CA ASN A 403 -23.88 -20.67 -9.15
C ASN A 403 -24.80 -19.75 -8.32
N LEU A 404 -24.42 -19.44 -7.07
CA LEU A 404 -25.11 -18.42 -6.31
C LEU A 404 -24.77 -17.02 -6.81
N GLY A 405 -23.49 -16.72 -7.05
CA GLY A 405 -23.02 -15.43 -7.57
C GLY A 405 -23.75 -15.01 -8.85
N GLU A 406 -23.92 -15.95 -9.80
CA GLU A 406 -24.67 -15.74 -11.05
C GLU A 406 -26.13 -15.29 -10.83
N ARG A 407 -26.74 -15.66 -9.69
CA ARG A 407 -28.12 -15.29 -9.34
C ARG A 407 -28.21 -13.93 -8.64
N LEU A 408 -27.09 -13.41 -8.14
CA LEU A 408 -27.00 -12.07 -7.55
C LEU A 408 -26.84 -10.98 -8.62
N LEU A 409 -26.40 -11.37 -9.83
CA LEU A 409 -26.14 -10.48 -10.95
C LEU A 409 -27.37 -9.64 -11.35
N PRO A 410 -27.14 -8.40 -11.83
CA PRO A 410 -28.21 -7.52 -12.26
C PRO A 410 -28.95 -8.08 -13.49
N GLY A 411 -30.28 -7.88 -13.52
CA GLY A 411 -31.11 -8.27 -14.66
C GLY A 411 -31.40 -9.77 -14.80
N THR A 412 -31.12 -10.57 -13.77
CA THR A 412 -31.43 -12.02 -13.75
C THR A 412 -32.91 -12.29 -13.52
N GLY A 413 -33.61 -11.40 -12.81
CA GLY A 413 -34.97 -11.59 -12.32
C GLY A 413 -35.09 -12.69 -11.25
N ASP A 414 -33.98 -13.19 -10.71
CA ASP A 414 -33.97 -14.12 -9.58
C ASP A 414 -34.35 -13.37 -8.29
N PRO A 415 -35.07 -13.98 -7.33
CA PRO A 415 -35.33 -13.36 -6.04
C PRO A 415 -34.09 -12.97 -5.23
N LEU A 416 -32.90 -13.48 -5.60
CA LEU A 416 -31.62 -13.11 -5.01
C LEU A 416 -30.89 -11.99 -5.75
N GLU A 417 -31.42 -11.47 -6.85
CA GLU A 417 -30.81 -10.32 -7.53
C GLU A 417 -30.56 -9.17 -6.54
N ASP A 418 -29.33 -8.65 -6.49
CA ASP A 418 -28.89 -7.60 -5.56
C ASP A 418 -29.07 -7.93 -4.06
N ALA A 419 -29.20 -9.22 -3.71
CA ALA A 419 -29.34 -9.70 -2.33
C ALA A 419 -27.99 -10.10 -1.70
N TYR A 420 -26.96 -9.27 -1.88
CA TYR A 420 -25.65 -9.47 -1.27
C TYR A 420 -25.73 -9.45 0.26
N HIS A 421 -24.97 -10.32 0.90
CA HIS A 421 -24.75 -10.22 2.34
C HIS A 421 -23.74 -9.11 2.65
N ALA A 422 -23.93 -8.50 3.81
CA ALA A 422 -23.16 -7.37 4.29
C ALA A 422 -23.15 -7.39 5.82
N GLU A 423 -21.98 -7.23 6.39
CA GLU A 423 -21.75 -7.16 7.83
C GLU A 423 -20.51 -6.29 8.11
N VAL A 424 -20.52 -5.61 9.25
CA VAL A 424 -19.33 -4.96 9.78
C VAL A 424 -18.48 -5.96 10.56
N VAL A 425 -17.21 -6.11 10.17
CA VAL A 425 -16.23 -6.86 10.97
C VAL A 425 -15.37 -5.93 11.80
N ALA A 426 -14.95 -6.40 12.98
CA ALA A 426 -14.18 -5.61 13.91
C ALA A 426 -13.03 -6.38 14.55
N ALA A 427 -11.99 -5.64 14.93
CA ALA A 427 -10.85 -6.20 15.63
C ALA A 427 -10.28 -5.23 16.67
N ASP A 428 -9.83 -5.77 17.80
CA ASP A 428 -9.05 -5.09 18.81
C ASP A 428 -7.56 -5.23 18.48
N LEU A 429 -6.95 -4.12 18.06
CA LEU A 429 -5.56 -4.09 17.60
C LEU A 429 -4.61 -3.73 18.74
N GLU A 430 -3.47 -4.41 18.75
CA GLU A 430 -2.33 -4.05 19.59
C GLU A 430 -1.29 -3.33 18.73
N LEU A 431 -1.04 -2.06 19.06
CA LEU A 431 -0.03 -1.19 18.47
C LEU A 431 0.72 -0.55 19.63
N ARG A 432 1.78 -1.21 20.07
CA ARG A 432 2.48 -0.75 21.26
C ARG A 432 3.00 0.67 21.04
N SER A 433 2.64 1.59 21.92
CA SER A 433 3.04 3.00 21.84
C SER A 433 4.56 3.20 21.92
N ASP A 434 5.28 2.20 22.45
CA ASP A 434 6.74 2.14 22.46
C ASP A 434 7.33 1.66 21.12
N GLY A 435 6.52 1.25 20.13
CA GLY A 435 6.94 0.73 18.83
C GLY A 435 7.37 -0.74 18.86
N ARG A 436 7.33 -1.40 20.03
CA ARG A 436 7.87 -2.74 20.19
C ARG A 436 7.05 -3.79 19.43
N LEU A 437 7.76 -4.78 18.91
CA LEU A 437 7.29 -5.94 18.19
C LEU A 437 7.22 -7.15 19.14
N PRO A 438 6.42 -8.20 18.83
CA PRO A 438 6.44 -9.44 19.60
C PRO A 438 7.84 -10.05 19.68
N GLU A 439 8.25 -10.47 20.88
CA GLU A 439 9.51 -11.18 21.08
C GLU A 439 9.35 -12.65 20.71
N SER A 440 10.30 -13.20 19.96
CA SER A 440 10.31 -14.60 19.54
C SER A 440 11.52 -15.38 20.07
N GLY A 441 12.64 -14.71 20.31
CA GLY A 441 13.88 -15.34 20.80
C GLY A 441 14.71 -16.04 19.72
N ASP A 442 15.73 -16.77 20.17
CA ASP A 442 16.70 -17.44 19.30
C ASP A 442 16.27 -18.87 18.94
N GLY A 443 16.53 -19.27 17.69
CA GLY A 443 16.31 -20.60 17.15
C GLY A 443 17.61 -21.38 16.91
N THR A 444 17.55 -22.33 15.99
CA THR A 444 18.74 -23.11 15.60
C THR A 444 19.53 -22.35 14.53
N PRO A 445 20.87 -22.22 14.64
CA PRO A 445 21.69 -21.63 13.60
C PRO A 445 21.46 -22.22 12.20
N GLY A 446 21.35 -21.34 11.20
CA GLY A 446 21.26 -21.72 9.79
C GLY A 446 22.59 -22.22 9.21
N ALA A 447 22.62 -22.41 7.89
CA ALA A 447 23.76 -22.96 7.16
C ALA A 447 25.03 -22.09 7.24
N LEU A 448 24.87 -20.78 7.46
CA LEU A 448 25.98 -19.84 7.64
C LEU A 448 26.43 -19.71 9.11
N GLY A 449 25.92 -20.56 10.01
CA GLY A 449 26.24 -20.50 11.44
C GLY A 449 25.40 -19.49 12.21
N ALA A 450 25.81 -19.23 13.47
CA ALA A 450 25.08 -18.34 14.36
C ALA A 450 25.25 -16.88 13.95
N SER A 451 24.16 -16.11 14.05
CA SER A 451 24.17 -14.70 13.70
C SER A 451 24.64 -13.82 14.85
N THR A 452 25.14 -12.63 14.53
CA THR A 452 25.58 -11.61 15.51
C THR A 452 24.94 -10.27 15.20
N VAL A 453 24.70 -9.45 16.21
CA VAL A 453 24.28 -8.05 16.02
C VAL A 453 25.48 -7.27 15.49
N VAL A 454 25.30 -6.52 14.40
CA VAL A 454 26.41 -5.75 13.78
C VAL A 454 26.86 -4.61 14.68
N ALA A 455 25.91 -3.86 15.25
CA ALA A 455 26.20 -2.84 16.27
C ALA A 455 24.99 -2.60 17.18
N GLU A 456 25.27 -2.25 18.44
CA GLU A 456 24.23 -1.85 19.39
C GLU A 456 23.49 -0.58 18.91
N PRO A 457 22.17 -0.50 19.18
CA PRO A 457 21.39 0.69 18.83
C PRO A 457 21.80 1.88 19.72
N ARG A 458 21.65 3.10 19.21
CA ARG A 458 21.91 4.33 20.01
C ARG A 458 21.01 4.41 21.24
N ALA A 459 19.81 3.85 21.17
CA ALA A 459 18.93 3.66 22.31
C ALA A 459 18.17 2.31 22.19
N PRO A 460 17.86 1.63 23.32
CA PRO A 460 17.25 0.29 23.28
C PRO A 460 15.94 0.18 22.47
N GLN A 461 15.17 1.27 22.37
CA GLN A 461 13.87 1.35 21.70
C GLN A 461 13.96 1.74 20.21
N MET A 462 15.16 1.95 19.67
CA MET A 462 15.31 2.31 18.25
C MET A 462 15.29 1.05 17.39
N HIS A 463 14.57 1.11 16.27
CA HIS A 463 14.64 0.08 15.24
C HIS A 463 15.82 0.34 14.32
N GLN A 464 16.52 -0.72 13.92
CA GLN A 464 17.49 -0.71 12.83
C GLN A 464 16.83 -1.35 11.61
N ARG A 465 16.64 -0.59 10.53
CA ARG A 465 15.80 -0.98 9.40
C ARG A 465 16.48 -0.79 8.06
N PHE A 466 16.00 -1.52 7.05
CA PHE A 466 16.51 -1.46 5.67
C PHE A 466 18.04 -1.60 5.60
N PRO A 467 18.61 -2.73 6.07
CA PRO A 467 20.04 -2.93 5.98
C PRO A 467 20.51 -2.96 4.52
N ALA A 468 21.74 -2.53 4.31
CA ALA A 468 22.48 -2.63 3.05
C ALA A 468 23.87 -3.20 3.33
N LEU A 469 24.40 -4.03 2.43
CA LEU A 469 25.69 -4.71 2.57
C LEU A 469 26.49 -4.63 1.28
N ALA A 470 27.78 -4.30 1.41
CA ALA A 470 28.78 -4.46 0.36
C ALA A 470 29.99 -5.19 0.95
N VAL A 471 30.52 -6.16 0.19
CA VAL A 471 31.68 -6.96 0.58
C VAL A 471 32.66 -6.96 -0.58
N ASP A 472 33.92 -6.64 -0.29
CA ASP A 472 35.03 -6.86 -1.21
C ASP A 472 36.06 -7.83 -0.59
N ASP A 473 37.19 -8.00 -1.29
CA ASP A 473 38.25 -8.92 -0.87
C ASP A 473 38.91 -8.54 0.47
N ASP A 474 38.85 -7.25 0.86
CA ASP A 474 39.59 -6.70 1.99
C ASP A 474 38.70 -6.33 3.19
N ALA A 475 37.47 -5.88 2.95
CA ALA A 475 36.58 -5.34 3.96
C ALA A 475 35.09 -5.48 3.60
N ALA A 476 34.22 -5.23 4.57
CA ALA A 476 32.78 -5.19 4.41
C ALA A 476 32.24 -3.85 4.92
N LEU A 477 31.16 -3.36 4.32
CA LEU A 477 30.44 -2.16 4.71
C LEU A 477 28.97 -2.49 4.88
N VAL A 478 28.42 -2.14 6.04
CA VAL A 478 27.00 -2.33 6.37
C VAL A 478 26.40 -0.97 6.71
N ALA A 479 25.18 -0.67 6.25
CA ALA A 479 24.45 0.52 6.65
C ALA A 479 22.97 0.24 6.88
N TRP A 480 22.31 1.05 7.71
CA TRP A 480 20.86 0.98 7.97
C TRP A 480 20.33 2.34 8.42
N MET A 481 19.01 2.51 8.37
CA MET A 481 18.35 3.64 9.03
C MET A 481 17.99 3.26 10.47
N GLU A 482 18.22 4.18 11.40
CA GLU A 482 17.98 3.98 12.83
C GLU A 482 17.25 5.18 13.44
N GLY A 483 16.15 4.91 14.14
CA GLY A 483 15.36 5.94 14.84
C GLY A 483 13.88 5.59 14.91
N ALA A 484 13.09 6.51 15.47
CA ALA A 484 11.64 6.47 15.38
C ALA A 484 11.19 7.07 14.03
N PRO A 485 10.00 6.72 13.52
CA PRO A 485 9.45 7.34 12.32
C PRO A 485 9.38 8.87 12.41
N GLY A 486 10.10 9.57 11.54
CA GLY A 486 10.23 11.03 11.52
C GLY A 486 11.50 11.58 12.16
N ASP A 487 12.30 10.73 12.82
CA ASP A 487 13.56 11.08 13.50
C ASP A 487 14.72 10.14 13.09
N GLU A 488 14.57 9.43 11.98
CA GLU A 488 15.57 8.45 11.54
C GLU A 488 16.89 9.09 11.08
N SER A 489 17.99 8.42 11.38
CA SER A 489 19.33 8.76 10.89
C SER A 489 20.01 7.55 10.27
N VAL A 490 20.84 7.75 9.25
CA VAL A 490 21.60 6.66 8.64
C VAL A 490 22.87 6.41 9.43
N ARG A 491 23.12 5.14 9.72
CA ARG A 491 24.37 4.66 10.32
C ARG A 491 25.07 3.71 9.35
N ALA A 492 26.39 3.78 9.31
CA ALA A 492 27.20 2.91 8.48
C ALA A 492 28.43 2.42 9.25
N PHE A 493 28.87 1.20 8.95
CA PHE A 493 29.93 0.49 9.66
C PHE A 493 30.83 -0.22 8.68
N VAL A 494 32.14 -0.02 8.84
CA VAL A 494 33.16 -0.70 8.04
C VAL A 494 33.88 -1.75 8.89
N GLU A 495 34.14 -2.91 8.30
CA GLU A 495 34.96 -3.95 8.91
C GLU A 495 36.39 -3.45 9.17
N SER A 496 36.89 -3.68 10.38
CA SER A 496 38.23 -3.35 10.85
C SER A 496 38.63 -4.35 11.94
N ASP A 497 39.72 -5.09 11.73
CA ASP A 497 40.29 -6.04 12.70
C ASP A 497 39.26 -7.02 13.31
N ASP A 498 38.51 -7.72 12.45
CA ASP A 498 37.43 -8.67 12.83
C ASP A 498 36.22 -8.05 13.58
N ALA A 499 36.11 -6.72 13.60
CA ALA A 499 35.00 -5.98 14.19
C ALA A 499 34.44 -4.93 13.23
N PHE A 500 33.29 -4.34 13.56
CA PHE A 500 32.69 -3.23 12.81
C PHE A 500 32.93 -1.89 13.52
N ALA A 501 33.47 -0.92 12.78
CA ALA A 501 33.68 0.45 13.26
C ALA A 501 32.71 1.42 12.57
N GLU A 502 32.01 2.25 13.35
CA GLU A 502 31.06 3.24 12.81
C GLU A 502 31.79 4.30 11.97
N VAL A 503 31.28 4.54 10.78
CA VAL A 503 31.69 5.63 9.89
C VAL A 503 30.99 6.90 10.33
N THR A 504 31.74 7.98 10.50
CA THR A 504 31.15 9.30 10.77
C THR A 504 30.55 9.87 9.48
N LEU A 505 29.23 9.81 9.37
CA LEU A 505 28.45 10.48 8.34
C LEU A 505 27.95 11.83 8.85
N ARG A 506 27.56 12.74 7.93
CA ARG A 506 26.94 14.01 8.28
C ARG A 506 25.57 13.72 8.92
N THR A 507 25.29 14.39 10.03
CA THR A 507 23.96 14.45 10.61
C THR A 507 23.57 15.91 10.78
N ASP A 508 22.43 16.29 10.23
CA ASP A 508 21.91 17.65 10.29
C ASP A 508 20.65 17.69 11.16
N VAL A 509 20.44 18.82 11.84
CA VAL A 509 19.26 19.01 12.68
C VAL A 509 18.03 19.19 11.79
N ASN A 510 16.91 18.57 12.15
CA ASN A 510 15.65 18.58 11.37
C ASN A 510 15.79 17.97 9.96
N VAL A 511 16.75 17.08 9.77
CA VAL A 511 16.91 16.30 8.54
C VAL A 511 16.76 14.83 8.89
N VAL A 512 15.83 14.16 8.22
CA VAL A 512 15.62 12.72 8.36
C VAL A 512 16.38 11.99 7.28
N GLN A 513 17.06 10.89 7.63
CA GLN A 513 17.85 10.11 6.69
C GLN A 513 17.31 8.68 6.57
N ARG A 514 17.04 8.22 5.34
CA ARG A 514 16.41 6.93 5.08
C ARG A 514 17.03 6.16 3.93
N LEU A 515 16.65 4.88 3.84
CA LEU A 515 16.92 4.00 2.70
C LEU A 515 18.39 3.98 2.25
N PRO A 516 19.35 3.69 3.15
CA PRO A 516 20.74 3.68 2.74
C PRO A 516 21.04 2.54 1.75
N ARG A 517 22.04 2.77 0.90
CA ARG A 517 22.71 1.76 0.06
C ARG A 517 24.22 1.94 0.12
N VAL A 518 24.95 0.86 -0.13
CA VAL A 518 26.41 0.83 0.03
C VAL A 518 27.09 0.15 -1.13
N ALA A 519 28.30 0.59 -1.45
CA ALA A 519 29.17 -0.05 -2.44
C ALA A 519 30.63 0.01 -2.00
N MET A 520 31.41 -0.99 -2.39
CA MET A 520 32.86 -1.07 -2.18
C MET A 520 33.54 -1.63 -3.44
N GLY A 521 34.77 -1.18 -3.69
CA GLY A 521 35.58 -1.66 -4.81
C GLY A 521 36.72 -0.70 -5.15
N ALA A 522 37.79 -1.21 -5.75
CA ALA A 522 38.96 -0.42 -6.15
C ALA A 522 39.57 0.46 -5.02
N GLY A 523 39.51 -0.01 -3.77
CA GLY A 523 39.95 0.74 -2.58
C GLY A 523 39.07 1.96 -2.23
N ARG A 524 37.90 2.06 -2.84
CA ARG A 524 36.89 3.11 -2.63
C ARG A 524 35.65 2.50 -1.96
N ALA A 525 34.88 3.35 -1.29
CA ALA A 525 33.61 2.97 -0.69
C ALA A 525 32.59 4.11 -0.81
N ALA A 526 31.30 3.77 -0.76
CA ALA A 526 30.22 4.75 -0.75
C ALA A 526 29.06 4.28 0.14
N VAL A 527 28.42 5.24 0.80
CA VAL A 527 27.11 5.12 1.45
C VAL A 527 26.24 6.22 0.85
N VAL A 528 25.09 5.88 0.29
CA VAL A 528 24.12 6.84 -0.25
C VAL A 528 22.80 6.72 0.49
N TRP A 529 22.08 7.83 0.65
CA TRP A 529 20.81 7.85 1.37
C TRP A 529 19.89 8.97 0.90
N GLU A 530 18.60 8.83 1.21
CA GLU A 530 17.61 9.90 1.09
C GLU A 530 17.70 10.83 2.31
N GLU A 531 17.74 12.14 2.08
CA GLU A 531 17.52 13.16 3.11
C GLU A 531 16.19 13.86 2.89
N GLU A 532 15.40 13.99 3.95
CA GLU A 532 14.16 14.78 3.96
C GLU A 532 14.29 15.96 4.92
N SER A 533 13.90 17.15 4.45
CA SER A 533 13.81 18.38 5.23
C SER A 533 12.53 19.14 4.89
N SER A 534 12.33 20.32 5.49
CA SER A 534 11.23 21.22 5.10
C SER A 534 11.29 21.69 3.64
N ASP A 535 12.45 21.57 2.99
CA ASP A 535 12.67 21.97 1.60
C ASP A 535 12.30 20.88 0.57
N GLY A 536 12.01 19.66 1.03
CA GLY A 536 11.75 18.49 0.18
C GLY A 536 12.73 17.34 0.45
N THR A 537 12.74 16.36 -0.46
CA THR A 537 13.66 15.22 -0.40
C THR A 537 14.78 15.32 -1.43
N ARG A 538 15.97 14.85 -1.06
CA ARG A 538 17.17 14.83 -1.91
C ARG A 538 18.03 13.60 -1.65
N ILE A 539 18.98 13.32 -2.55
CA ILE A 539 19.95 12.23 -2.38
C ILE A 539 21.28 12.77 -1.89
N SER A 540 21.83 12.15 -0.86
CA SER A 540 23.15 12.46 -0.31
C SER A 540 24.08 11.25 -0.39
N ALA A 541 25.39 11.51 -0.46
CA ALA A 541 26.40 10.48 -0.54
C ALA A 541 27.59 10.79 0.37
N GLY A 542 27.97 9.82 1.19
CA GLY A 542 29.25 9.72 1.84
C GLY A 542 30.16 8.84 1.00
N VAL A 543 31.27 9.38 0.51
CA VAL A 543 32.21 8.68 -0.37
C VAL A 543 33.59 8.62 0.28
N ARG A 544 34.26 7.49 0.15
CA ARG A 544 35.64 7.28 0.60
C ARG A 544 36.56 7.17 -0.59
N VAL A 545 37.47 8.14 -0.72
CA VAL A 545 38.53 8.16 -1.73
C VAL A 545 39.87 8.36 -1.00
N ASP A 546 40.88 7.56 -1.35
CA ASP A 546 42.22 7.61 -0.73
C ASP A 546 42.19 7.54 0.82
N GLY A 547 41.25 6.77 1.35
CA GLY A 547 41.10 6.53 2.79
C GLY A 547 40.28 7.58 3.55
N ALA A 548 39.94 8.73 2.96
CA ALA A 548 39.18 9.80 3.60
C ALA A 548 37.70 9.79 3.18
N TRP A 549 36.80 9.95 4.14
CA TRP A 549 35.36 10.12 3.89
C TRP A 549 35.03 11.60 3.63
N THR A 550 34.24 11.85 2.59
CA THR A 550 33.65 13.16 2.29
C THR A 550 32.16 12.99 2.04
N VAL A 551 31.35 13.92 2.56
CA VAL A 551 29.91 13.93 2.32
C VAL A 551 29.58 15.01 1.30
N ILE A 552 28.74 14.66 0.34
CA ILE A 552 28.30 15.51 -0.75
C ILE A 552 26.79 15.34 -0.95
N ASP A 553 26.16 16.38 -1.48
CA ASP A 553 24.76 16.33 -1.90
C ASP A 553 24.74 16.08 -3.41
N LEU A 554 24.01 15.05 -3.84
CA LEU A 554 23.80 14.74 -5.24
C LEU A 554 22.53 15.45 -5.69
N ASP A 555 22.58 16.78 -5.66
CA ASP A 555 21.42 17.62 -5.94
C ASP A 555 21.61 18.45 -7.21
N ASP A 556 20.60 18.37 -8.08
CA ASP A 556 20.27 19.40 -9.06
C ASP A 556 19.11 20.19 -8.46
N PRO A 557 19.25 21.49 -8.14
CA PRO A 557 18.27 22.26 -7.36
C PRO A 557 16.80 22.24 -7.86
N GLY A 558 16.54 21.70 -9.06
CA GLY A 558 15.20 21.38 -9.56
C GLY A 558 14.58 20.08 -9.06
N ALA A 559 15.29 19.21 -8.34
CA ALA A 559 14.84 17.89 -7.90
C ALA A 559 14.51 17.86 -6.40
N ARG A 560 13.33 18.34 -6.03
CA ARG A 560 12.86 18.39 -4.63
C ARG A 560 12.03 17.18 -4.18
N SER A 561 12.02 16.12 -4.99
CA SER A 561 11.27 14.88 -4.74
C SER A 561 12.05 13.67 -5.28
N ALA A 562 13.17 13.35 -4.66
CA ALA A 562 13.99 12.18 -4.97
C ALA A 562 14.06 11.18 -3.80
N TRP A 563 14.03 9.87 -4.07
CA TRP A 563 14.14 8.83 -3.04
C TRP A 563 14.67 7.49 -3.59
N ALA A 564 14.78 6.50 -2.69
CA ALA A 564 15.23 5.12 -2.96
C ALA A 564 16.52 5.04 -3.81
N PRO A 565 17.64 5.59 -3.30
CA PRO A 565 18.89 5.53 -4.03
C PRO A 565 19.46 4.11 -4.10
N ASP A 566 20.34 3.85 -5.07
CA ASP A 566 21.28 2.72 -5.12
C ASP A 566 22.65 3.20 -5.60
N VAL A 567 23.71 2.44 -5.29
CA VAL A 567 25.09 2.84 -5.59
C VAL A 567 25.93 1.68 -6.08
N ALA A 568 26.81 1.96 -7.04
CA ALA A 568 27.85 1.05 -7.50
C ALA A 568 29.19 1.77 -7.68
N ILE A 569 30.26 1.00 -7.56
CA ILE A 569 31.62 1.41 -7.92
C ILE A 569 32.10 0.41 -8.95
N ASP A 570 32.54 0.89 -10.11
CA ASP A 570 33.18 0.01 -11.09
C ASP A 570 34.55 -0.42 -10.53
N PRO A 571 34.76 -1.72 -10.26
CA PRO A 571 35.99 -2.19 -9.63
C PRO A 571 37.23 -2.05 -10.53
N VAL A 572 37.05 -1.82 -11.83
CA VAL A 572 38.15 -1.65 -12.80
C VAL A 572 38.52 -0.19 -12.97
N THR A 573 37.54 0.67 -13.20
CA THR A 573 37.77 2.11 -13.45
C THR A 573 37.79 2.96 -12.18
N GLY A 574 37.19 2.46 -11.09
CA GLY A 574 36.97 3.18 -9.84
C GLY A 574 35.84 4.21 -9.90
N ARG A 575 35.14 4.36 -11.03
CA ARG A 575 34.05 5.32 -11.21
C ARG A 575 32.87 5.01 -10.29
N PHE A 576 32.29 6.06 -9.70
CA PHE A 576 31.08 5.98 -8.89
C PHE A 576 29.84 6.15 -9.76
N PHE A 577 28.78 5.42 -9.39
CA PHE A 577 27.45 5.51 -9.98
C PHE A 577 26.41 5.52 -8.86
N VAL A 578 25.49 6.47 -8.88
CA VAL A 578 24.39 6.55 -7.92
C VAL A 578 23.10 6.71 -8.71
N THR A 579 22.15 5.80 -8.52
CA THR A 579 20.80 5.90 -9.11
C THR A 579 19.77 6.27 -8.06
N TRP A 580 18.65 6.88 -8.47
CA TRP A 580 17.49 7.15 -7.60
C TRP A 580 16.22 7.28 -8.44
N LEU A 581 15.07 7.34 -7.76
CA LEU A 581 13.79 7.71 -8.36
C LEU A 581 13.55 9.20 -8.19
N ASP A 582 13.23 9.88 -9.28
CA ASP A 582 13.09 11.34 -9.35
C ASP A 582 11.76 11.72 -9.99
N LEU A 583 11.03 12.68 -9.39
CA LEU A 583 9.72 13.13 -9.87
C LEU A 583 9.74 14.35 -10.80
N ARG A 584 10.91 14.85 -11.20
CA ARG A 584 11.02 16.06 -12.05
C ARG A 584 10.30 15.95 -13.41
N GLY A 585 9.99 14.74 -13.87
CA GLY A 585 9.27 14.47 -15.13
C GLY A 585 7.76 14.34 -14.95
N GLY A 586 7.09 15.42 -14.52
CA GLY A 586 5.62 15.44 -14.37
C GLY A 586 5.09 14.70 -13.14
N GLY A 587 5.81 14.73 -12.02
CA GLY A 587 5.37 14.10 -10.77
C GLY A 587 5.43 12.57 -10.78
N ARG A 588 6.16 11.97 -11.73
CA ARG A 588 6.27 10.51 -11.92
C ARG A 588 7.66 10.00 -11.62
N ALA A 589 7.75 8.86 -10.92
CA ALA A 589 9.00 8.30 -10.44
C ALA A 589 9.82 7.76 -11.61
N LYS A 590 10.88 8.46 -12.04
CA LYS A 590 11.76 8.01 -13.12
C LYS A 590 13.16 7.66 -12.62
N PRO A 591 13.82 6.65 -13.17
CA PRO A 591 15.19 6.32 -12.80
C PRO A 591 16.18 7.35 -13.38
N TRP A 592 16.93 7.98 -12.49
CA TRP A 592 18.05 8.87 -12.81
C TRP A 592 19.35 8.28 -12.30
N ILE A 593 20.47 8.73 -12.89
CA ILE A 593 21.81 8.33 -12.47
C ILE A 593 22.74 9.55 -12.41
N ALA A 594 23.58 9.59 -11.38
CA ALA A 594 24.76 10.44 -11.31
C ALA A 594 26.02 9.59 -11.39
N HIS A 595 27.04 10.05 -12.11
CA HIS A 595 28.34 9.39 -12.16
C HIS A 595 29.50 10.36 -11.93
N SER A 596 30.61 9.85 -11.37
CA SER A 596 31.81 10.63 -11.06
C SER A 596 33.09 9.79 -11.02
N ASP A 597 34.17 10.33 -11.59
CA ASP A 597 35.51 9.72 -11.53
C ASP A 597 36.29 10.09 -10.25
N ASP A 598 36.03 11.27 -9.71
CA ASP A 598 36.78 11.87 -8.59
C ASP A 598 35.93 12.10 -7.33
N ALA A 599 34.64 11.76 -7.40
CA ALA A 599 33.63 11.98 -6.38
C ALA A 599 33.39 13.45 -6.00
N ARG A 600 33.90 14.41 -6.78
CA ARG A 600 33.72 15.85 -6.57
C ARG A 600 32.79 16.45 -7.61
N PHE A 601 32.94 16.05 -8.86
CA PHE A 601 32.09 16.51 -9.95
C PHE A 601 31.22 15.37 -10.44
N TRP A 602 29.91 15.59 -10.40
CA TRP A 602 28.89 14.60 -10.75
C TRP A 602 28.15 15.04 -11.98
N GLN A 603 27.96 14.12 -12.92
CA GLN A 603 27.14 14.33 -14.12
C GLN A 603 25.89 13.49 -14.01
N LEU A 604 24.73 14.11 -14.26
CA LEU A 604 23.42 13.51 -14.11
C LEU A 604 22.81 13.21 -15.48
N ASN A 605 22.24 12.01 -15.63
CA ASN A 605 21.59 11.55 -16.85
C ASN A 605 20.30 10.76 -16.54
N PRO A 606 19.28 10.79 -17.43
CA PRO A 606 18.17 9.85 -17.35
C PRO A 606 18.63 8.44 -17.76
N VAL A 607 18.10 7.41 -17.09
CA VAL A 607 18.44 6.00 -17.38
C VAL A 607 17.62 5.43 -18.53
N ASP A 608 16.35 5.82 -18.66
CA ASP A 608 15.50 5.39 -19.78
C ASP A 608 14.90 6.60 -20.49
N PRO A 609 15.63 7.20 -21.45
CA PRO A 609 15.12 8.34 -22.21
C PRO A 609 13.94 7.99 -23.13
N SER A 610 13.58 6.69 -23.28
CA SER A 610 12.46 6.28 -24.12
C SER A 610 11.10 6.34 -23.41
N ASN A 611 11.08 6.33 -22.07
CA ASN A 611 9.85 6.45 -21.29
C ASN A 611 9.44 7.93 -21.15
N ALA A 612 8.73 8.43 -22.15
CA ALA A 612 8.25 9.81 -22.21
C ALA A 612 6.83 10.02 -21.61
N ILE A 613 6.31 9.06 -20.83
CA ILE A 613 5.00 9.22 -20.17
C ILE A 613 5.14 10.24 -19.03
N GLU A 614 4.47 11.37 -19.18
CA GLU A 614 4.34 12.47 -18.21
C GLU A 614 2.93 12.46 -17.60
N ASP A 615 2.79 12.97 -16.37
CA ASP A 615 1.51 13.20 -15.68
C ASP A 615 0.55 11.99 -15.57
N ASN A 616 1.00 10.76 -15.86
CA ASN A 616 0.26 9.51 -15.66
C ASN A 616 1.11 8.47 -14.89
N PRO A 617 0.59 7.76 -13.88
CA PRO A 617 1.35 6.76 -13.10
C PRO A 617 1.88 5.60 -13.92
N ARG A 618 1.39 5.38 -15.15
CA ARG A 618 2.05 4.48 -16.12
C ARG A 618 3.50 4.92 -16.39
N GLY A 619 3.86 6.17 -16.11
CA GLY A 619 5.24 6.62 -16.15
C GLY A 619 6.12 6.11 -15.01
N ASP A 620 5.58 5.55 -13.93
CA ASP A 620 6.32 5.29 -12.69
C ASP A 620 7.24 4.07 -12.77
N ALA A 621 8.39 4.20 -12.12
CA ALA A 621 9.37 3.15 -11.87
C ALA A 621 9.58 2.96 -10.37
N ALA A 622 10.06 1.77 -9.99
CA ALA A 622 10.39 1.39 -8.62
C ALA A 622 11.62 0.46 -8.58
N PHE A 623 12.17 0.28 -7.38
CA PHE A 623 13.29 -0.62 -7.09
C PHE A 623 14.52 -0.46 -8.02
N VAL A 624 14.92 0.77 -8.34
CA VAL A 624 16.09 1.02 -9.20
C VAL A 624 17.38 0.47 -8.58
N ARG A 625 18.17 -0.28 -9.38
CA ARG A 625 19.46 -0.88 -8.99
C ARG A 625 20.51 -0.66 -10.07
N VAL A 626 21.74 -0.37 -9.67
CA VAL A 626 22.86 -0.11 -10.60
C VAL A 626 24.04 -1.04 -10.33
N ARG A 627 24.67 -1.58 -11.37
CA ARG A 627 25.97 -2.27 -11.29
C ARG A 627 26.83 -1.89 -12.48
N ALA A 628 28.14 -1.84 -12.28
CA ALA A 628 29.08 -1.45 -13.32
C ALA A 628 30.38 -2.27 -13.25
N ARG A 629 30.98 -2.52 -14.41
CA ARG A 629 32.29 -3.16 -14.53
C ARG A 629 32.92 -2.84 -15.88
N ASP A 630 34.20 -2.45 -15.84
CA ASP A 630 35.01 -2.21 -17.05
C ASP A 630 34.33 -1.23 -18.03
N GLY A 631 33.73 -0.17 -17.48
CA GLY A 631 33.03 0.87 -18.24
C GLY A 631 31.60 0.53 -18.69
N ALA A 632 31.18 -0.74 -18.64
CA ALA A 632 29.78 -1.12 -18.84
C ALA A 632 28.96 -0.84 -17.59
N VAL A 633 27.77 -0.25 -17.76
CA VAL A 633 26.85 0.09 -16.66
C VAL A 633 25.48 -0.47 -16.97
N PHE A 634 24.91 -1.18 -16.00
CA PHE A 634 23.57 -1.75 -16.07
C PHE A 634 22.69 -1.14 -14.99
N VAL A 635 21.47 -0.79 -15.36
CA VAL A 635 20.45 -0.33 -14.42
C VAL A 635 19.18 -1.15 -14.61
N ALA A 636 18.77 -1.86 -13.56
CA ALA A 636 17.56 -2.66 -13.52
C ALA A 636 16.52 -1.98 -12.62
N PHE A 637 15.26 -2.01 -13.02
CA PHE A 637 14.13 -1.42 -12.28
C PHE A 637 12.83 -2.09 -12.67
N SER A 638 11.78 -1.94 -11.86
CA SER A 638 10.42 -2.24 -12.31
C SER A 638 9.74 -0.97 -12.78
N ASP A 639 8.86 -1.03 -13.77
CA ASP A 639 8.00 0.10 -14.14
C ASP A 639 6.60 -0.31 -14.54
N PHE A 640 5.68 0.65 -14.53
CA PHE A 640 4.24 0.46 -14.71
C PHE A 640 3.71 0.86 -16.11
N ARG A 641 4.59 1.02 -17.12
CA ARG A 641 4.22 1.66 -18.42
C ARG A 641 3.18 0.91 -19.23
N GLU A 642 3.11 -0.39 -19.07
CA GLU A 642 2.14 -1.26 -19.74
C GLU A 642 0.94 -1.62 -18.84
N PHE A 643 0.64 -0.79 -17.83
CA PHE A 643 -0.36 -1.11 -16.80
C PHE A 643 -0.04 -2.45 -16.11
N SER A 644 1.25 -2.68 -15.88
CA SER A 644 1.83 -3.85 -15.24
C SER A 644 3.20 -3.47 -14.72
N TRP A 645 3.54 -3.90 -13.50
CA TRP A 645 4.89 -3.78 -12.97
C TRP A 645 5.77 -4.85 -13.59
N ASP A 646 6.39 -4.48 -14.70
CA ASP A 646 7.34 -5.28 -15.48
C ASP A 646 8.78 -4.96 -15.08
N VAL A 647 9.71 -5.88 -15.31
CA VAL A 647 11.13 -5.69 -14.98
C VAL A 647 11.89 -5.31 -16.22
N TYR A 648 12.58 -4.17 -16.16
CA TYR A 648 13.35 -3.59 -17.24
C TYR A 648 14.83 -3.52 -16.91
N LEU A 649 15.66 -3.64 -17.95
CA LEU A 649 17.10 -3.46 -17.91
C LEU A 649 17.53 -2.43 -18.95
N SER A 650 18.30 -1.44 -18.54
CA SER A 650 18.98 -0.49 -19.42
C SER A 650 20.49 -0.60 -19.29
N GLU A 651 21.19 -0.36 -20.39
CA GLU A 651 22.65 -0.51 -20.50
C GLU A 651 23.29 0.79 -21.03
N SER A 652 24.48 1.08 -20.53
CA SER A 652 25.41 2.09 -21.05
C SER A 652 26.77 1.46 -21.32
N ASP A 653 27.27 1.63 -22.54
CA ASP A 653 28.58 1.16 -23.01
C ASP A 653 29.69 2.24 -22.89
N ASN A 654 29.34 3.42 -22.40
CA ASN A 654 30.21 4.59 -22.34
C ASN A 654 30.34 5.17 -20.92
N GLY A 655 30.20 4.30 -19.90
CA GLY A 655 30.41 4.65 -18.51
C GLY A 655 29.33 5.57 -17.94
N GLY A 656 28.07 5.38 -18.33
CA GLY A 656 26.91 6.08 -17.78
C GLY A 656 26.62 7.46 -18.40
N VAL A 657 27.24 7.79 -19.55
CA VAL A 657 27.02 9.06 -20.25
C VAL A 657 25.72 9.03 -21.04
N THR A 658 25.40 7.93 -21.70
CA THR A 658 24.11 7.70 -22.36
C THR A 658 23.64 6.28 -22.15
N PHE A 659 22.33 6.08 -22.13
CA PHE A 659 21.70 4.77 -21.97
C PHE A 659 20.89 4.38 -23.21
N ALA A 660 20.87 3.08 -23.51
CA ALA A 660 19.94 2.50 -24.46
C ALA A 660 18.50 2.55 -23.91
N PRO A 661 17.47 2.46 -24.77
CA PRO A 661 16.10 2.22 -24.31
C PRO A 661 16.03 0.96 -23.44
N ALA A 662 15.34 1.06 -22.30
CA ALA A 662 15.22 -0.07 -21.40
C ALA A 662 14.43 -1.21 -22.05
N THR A 663 14.85 -2.45 -21.84
CA THR A 663 14.21 -3.65 -22.39
C THR A 663 13.55 -4.46 -21.28
N ARG A 664 12.31 -4.91 -21.50
CA ARG A 664 11.59 -5.81 -20.60
C ARG A 664 12.28 -7.18 -20.60
N ILE A 665 12.67 -7.68 -19.42
CA ILE A 665 13.41 -8.94 -19.27
C ILE A 665 12.60 -10.06 -18.62
N ASN A 666 11.48 -9.74 -17.97
CA ASN A 666 10.61 -10.77 -17.40
C ASN A 666 9.75 -11.45 -18.49
N PRO A 667 9.40 -12.73 -18.33
CA PRO A 667 8.55 -13.45 -19.28
C PRO A 667 7.14 -12.84 -19.40
N THR A 668 6.44 -13.23 -20.46
CA THR A 668 5.01 -12.93 -20.58
C THR A 668 4.20 -13.65 -19.50
N ALA A 669 3.17 -13.01 -18.96
CA ALA A 669 2.23 -13.60 -18.03
C ALA A 669 1.22 -14.52 -18.73
N LYS A 670 0.28 -15.05 -17.94
CA LYS A 670 -0.83 -15.87 -18.43
C LYS A 670 -1.76 -14.99 -19.28
N MET A 671 -2.18 -15.48 -20.44
CA MET A 671 -3.26 -14.83 -21.20
C MET A 671 -4.61 -15.14 -20.57
N VAL A 672 -5.44 -14.12 -20.42
CA VAL A 672 -6.77 -14.18 -19.77
C VAL A 672 -7.80 -13.48 -20.63
N MET A 673 -9.07 -13.85 -20.49
CA MET A 673 -10.16 -13.27 -21.28
C MET A 673 -11.16 -12.59 -20.33
N PRO A 674 -11.33 -11.26 -20.41
CA PRO A 674 -12.38 -10.57 -19.67
C PRO A 674 -13.75 -11.13 -20.07
N VAL A 675 -14.62 -11.35 -19.08
CA VAL A 675 -15.97 -11.85 -19.32
C VAL A 675 -16.73 -10.88 -20.24
N GLY A 676 -17.49 -11.43 -21.19
CA GLY A 676 -18.25 -10.65 -22.17
C GLY A 676 -17.44 -10.14 -23.36
N THR A 677 -16.15 -10.48 -23.45
CA THR A 677 -15.28 -10.15 -24.59
C THR A 677 -14.80 -11.41 -25.34
N ASN A 678 -14.12 -11.24 -26.47
CA ASN A 678 -13.43 -12.32 -27.20
C ASN A 678 -11.92 -12.07 -27.29
N ASP A 679 -11.40 -11.10 -26.53
CA ASP A 679 -10.02 -10.63 -26.63
C ASP A 679 -9.18 -11.20 -25.49
N PHE A 680 -8.08 -11.86 -25.83
CA PHE A 680 -7.10 -12.32 -24.86
C PHE A 680 -6.14 -11.19 -24.52
N VAL A 681 -6.03 -10.88 -23.22
CA VAL A 681 -5.08 -9.91 -22.69
C VAL A 681 -4.07 -10.61 -21.78
N GLU A 682 -2.86 -10.08 -21.71
CA GLU A 682 -1.86 -10.57 -20.78
C GLU A 682 -2.29 -10.20 -19.35
N SER A 683 -2.33 -11.15 -18.42
CA SER A 683 -2.68 -10.86 -17.02
C SER A 683 -1.68 -9.89 -16.42
N GLU A 684 -2.17 -8.97 -15.59
CA GLU A 684 -1.31 -7.98 -14.96
C GLU A 684 -0.17 -8.63 -14.16
N ARG A 685 0.98 -7.96 -14.12
CA ARG A 685 2.12 -8.36 -13.29
C ARG A 685 2.38 -7.30 -12.25
N ILE A 686 2.81 -7.75 -11.08
CA ILE A 686 3.03 -6.91 -9.91
C ILE A 686 4.46 -7.15 -9.37
N HIS A 687 5.42 -7.26 -10.30
CA HIS A 687 6.80 -7.58 -9.96
C HIS A 687 7.41 -6.48 -9.08
N GLY A 688 8.31 -6.86 -8.17
CA GLY A 688 8.94 -5.91 -7.26
C GLY A 688 10.24 -6.45 -6.67
N ASP A 689 10.87 -5.67 -5.78
CA ASP A 689 12.15 -6.00 -5.13
C ASP A 689 13.25 -6.42 -6.10
N VAL A 690 13.48 -5.60 -7.11
CA VAL A 690 14.54 -5.85 -8.07
C VAL A 690 15.90 -5.85 -7.35
N ALA A 691 16.71 -6.87 -7.66
CA ALA A 691 18.10 -7.00 -7.27
C ALA A 691 18.97 -7.22 -8.51
N LEU A 692 20.16 -6.63 -8.53
CA LEU A 692 21.08 -6.69 -9.66
C LEU A 692 22.49 -7.04 -9.16
N ALA A 693 23.13 -7.99 -9.83
CA ALA A 693 24.54 -8.31 -9.64
C ALA A 693 25.23 -8.42 -11.01
N ILE A 694 26.56 -8.34 -11.02
CA ILE A 694 27.36 -8.47 -12.24
C ILE A 694 28.53 -9.41 -11.97
N ASP A 695 28.82 -10.30 -12.91
CA ASP A 695 29.93 -11.24 -12.78
C ASP A 695 31.30 -10.61 -13.14
N LEU A 696 32.38 -11.38 -12.95
CA LEU A 696 33.74 -10.92 -13.25
C LEU A 696 34.01 -10.69 -14.77
N THR A 697 33.12 -11.16 -15.63
CA THR A 697 33.18 -11.00 -17.09
C THR A 697 32.29 -9.87 -17.61
N GLY A 698 31.54 -9.19 -16.74
CA GLY A 698 30.66 -8.08 -17.09
C GLY A 698 29.23 -8.47 -17.46
N ASN A 699 28.80 -9.71 -17.21
CA ASN A 699 27.41 -10.10 -17.49
C ASN A 699 26.49 -9.82 -16.29
N PRO A 700 25.35 -9.13 -16.50
CA PRO A 700 24.39 -8.86 -15.44
C PRO A 700 23.51 -10.09 -15.13
N THR A 701 23.16 -10.23 -13.86
CA THR A 701 22.12 -11.13 -13.37
C THR A 701 21.11 -10.31 -12.58
N VAL A 702 19.83 -10.47 -12.90
CA VAL A 702 18.72 -9.77 -12.24
C VAL A 702 17.85 -10.76 -11.49
N ALA A 703 17.42 -10.41 -10.28
CA ALA A 703 16.39 -11.12 -9.54
C ALA A 703 15.23 -10.19 -9.18
N TRP A 704 14.04 -10.75 -9.01
CA TRP A 704 12.88 -10.02 -8.53
C TRP A 704 11.88 -10.95 -7.83
N THR A 705 10.98 -10.34 -7.07
CA THR A 705 9.75 -10.97 -6.59
C THR A 705 8.76 -11.02 -7.75
N GLU A 706 8.57 -12.20 -8.32
CA GLU A 706 7.58 -12.47 -9.35
C GLU A 706 6.19 -12.60 -8.72
N ARG A 707 5.33 -11.63 -9.00
CA ARG A 707 3.89 -11.71 -8.80
C ARG A 707 3.16 -11.52 -10.11
N GLN A 708 2.23 -12.41 -10.39
CA GLN A 708 1.34 -12.32 -11.54
C GLN A 708 -0.08 -12.32 -10.98
N ASP A 709 -0.90 -11.40 -11.45
CA ASP A 709 -2.33 -11.42 -11.19
C ASP A 709 -2.93 -12.77 -11.63
N ARG A 710 -3.98 -13.22 -10.95
CA ARG A 710 -4.59 -14.55 -11.11
C ARG A 710 -3.64 -15.73 -10.86
N ARG A 711 -2.55 -15.53 -10.11
CA ARG A 711 -1.79 -16.60 -9.42
C ARG A 711 -1.87 -16.38 -7.90
N TYR A 712 -1.80 -17.47 -7.15
CA TYR A 712 -1.95 -17.40 -5.69
C TYR A 712 -0.67 -16.92 -4.97
N GLU A 713 0.50 -17.24 -5.51
CA GLU A 713 1.78 -17.22 -4.80
C GLU A 713 2.86 -16.38 -5.50
N SER A 714 3.69 -15.75 -4.69
CA SER A 714 4.89 -15.02 -5.10
C SER A 714 6.10 -15.97 -5.20
N HIS A 715 6.97 -15.72 -6.18
CA HIS A 715 8.21 -16.48 -6.36
C HIS A 715 9.42 -15.57 -6.51
N VAL A 716 10.61 -16.15 -6.33
CA VAL A 716 11.88 -15.49 -6.67
C VAL A 716 12.30 -15.94 -8.06
N ARG A 717 12.39 -14.98 -8.99
CA ARG A 717 12.80 -15.22 -10.37
C ARG A 717 14.19 -14.65 -10.61
N LEU A 718 15.02 -15.39 -11.35
CA LEU A 718 16.31 -14.96 -11.88
C LEU A 718 16.22 -14.76 -13.39
N TRP A 719 17.00 -13.82 -13.91
CA TRP A 719 17.29 -13.63 -15.32
C TRP A 719 18.79 -13.42 -15.54
N ARG A 720 19.35 -14.05 -16.58
CA ARG A 720 20.70 -13.82 -17.09
C ARG A 720 20.75 -14.16 -18.58
N ALA A 721 21.12 -13.20 -19.42
CA ALA A 721 21.31 -13.41 -20.86
C ALA A 721 20.14 -14.18 -21.51
N ASP A 722 18.91 -13.70 -21.31
CA ASP A 722 17.65 -14.28 -21.81
C ASP A 722 17.24 -15.64 -21.22
N VAL A 723 18.02 -16.18 -20.28
CA VAL A 723 17.64 -17.37 -19.50
C VAL A 723 16.96 -16.92 -18.22
N THR A 724 15.80 -17.50 -17.91
CA THR A 724 15.09 -17.27 -16.64
C THR A 724 14.92 -18.56 -15.86
N ALA A 725 15.07 -18.50 -14.53
CA ALA A 725 14.87 -19.63 -13.63
C ALA A 725 14.18 -19.20 -12.32
N ARG A 726 13.39 -20.09 -11.71
CA ARG A 726 12.84 -19.88 -10.37
C ARG A 726 13.93 -20.25 -9.36
N ALA A 727 14.34 -19.32 -8.51
CA ALA A 727 15.43 -19.52 -7.53
C ALA A 727 14.95 -20.23 -6.27
N ASP A 728 13.73 -19.94 -5.83
CA ASP A 728 13.18 -20.50 -4.61
C ASP A 728 12.64 -21.93 -4.82
N ASP A 729 12.69 -22.72 -3.75
CA ASP A 729 12.09 -24.05 -3.68
C ASP A 729 10.84 -24.07 -2.78
N ALA A 730 10.13 -22.94 -2.69
CA ALA A 730 8.91 -22.85 -1.90
C ALA A 730 7.84 -23.82 -2.46
N PRO A 731 7.12 -24.56 -1.60
CA PRO A 731 6.01 -25.40 -2.06
C PRO A 731 4.91 -24.58 -2.77
N VAL A 732 4.03 -25.27 -3.51
CA VAL A 732 2.80 -24.65 -4.02
C VAL A 732 1.97 -24.12 -2.83
N GLY A 733 1.40 -22.93 -2.99
CA GLY A 733 0.66 -22.22 -1.95
C GLY A 733 1.54 -21.43 -0.98
N VAL A 734 2.86 -21.37 -1.20
CA VAL A 734 3.80 -20.70 -0.31
C VAL A 734 4.52 -19.58 -1.05
N ASP A 735 4.48 -18.39 -0.48
CA ASP A 735 5.19 -17.25 -1.00
C ASP A 735 6.68 -17.23 -0.66
N ALA A 736 7.45 -16.73 -1.63
CA ALA A 736 8.84 -16.30 -1.49
C ALA A 736 9.03 -14.91 -2.13
N TRP A 737 9.76 -14.02 -1.47
CA TRP A 737 9.92 -12.62 -1.91
C TRP A 737 11.19 -11.95 -1.39
N ARG A 738 11.42 -10.70 -1.83
CA ARG A 738 12.53 -9.81 -1.46
C ARG A 738 13.91 -10.46 -1.67
N PRO A 739 14.25 -10.86 -2.90
CA PRO A 739 15.55 -11.44 -3.17
C PRO A 739 16.68 -10.42 -3.04
N ALA A 740 17.86 -10.91 -2.67
CA ALA A 740 19.14 -10.22 -2.86
C ALA A 740 20.15 -11.15 -3.53
N LEU A 741 21.08 -10.57 -4.29
CA LEU A 741 22.02 -11.30 -5.15
C LEU A 741 23.48 -10.93 -4.87
N ALA A 742 24.34 -11.94 -4.94
CA ALA A 742 25.78 -11.77 -5.09
C ALA A 742 26.32 -12.77 -6.11
N VAL A 743 27.36 -12.39 -6.85
CA VAL A 743 28.06 -13.31 -7.76
C VAL A 743 29.45 -13.56 -7.21
N ALA A 744 29.74 -14.82 -6.91
CA ALA A 744 31.02 -15.24 -6.40
C ALA A 744 32.13 -15.16 -7.48
N PRO A 745 33.42 -15.12 -7.09
CA PRO A 745 34.53 -15.23 -8.03
C PRO A 745 34.52 -16.52 -8.85
N SER A 746 33.87 -17.58 -8.37
CA SER A 746 33.63 -18.84 -9.10
C SER A 746 32.59 -18.71 -10.22
N ALA A 747 31.97 -17.55 -10.39
CA ALA A 747 30.80 -17.27 -11.24
C ALA A 747 29.48 -17.93 -10.79
N GLU A 748 29.46 -18.50 -9.58
CA GLU A 748 28.24 -18.95 -8.93
C GLU A 748 27.40 -17.76 -8.48
N ILE A 749 26.10 -17.81 -8.74
CA ILE A 749 25.13 -16.78 -8.34
C ILE A 749 24.49 -17.23 -7.04
N LEU A 750 24.68 -16.46 -5.98
CA LEU A 750 24.01 -16.69 -4.70
C LEU A 750 22.78 -15.80 -4.58
N THR A 751 21.65 -16.42 -4.24
CA THR A 751 20.37 -15.74 -4.05
C THR A 751 19.85 -16.01 -2.64
N VAL A 752 19.60 -14.96 -1.86
CA VAL A 752 18.91 -15.03 -0.56
C VAL A 752 17.53 -14.41 -0.67
N TRP A 753 16.52 -14.96 0.01
CA TRP A 753 15.14 -14.44 0.00
C TRP A 753 14.41 -14.68 1.33
N GLN A 754 13.30 -13.96 1.51
CA GLN A 754 12.32 -14.26 2.57
C GLN A 754 11.35 -15.35 2.11
N ASP A 755 11.06 -16.30 2.98
CA ASP A 755 10.32 -17.52 2.69
C ASP A 755 9.26 -17.80 3.76
N LEU A 756 8.02 -18.04 3.34
CA LEU A 756 6.87 -18.19 4.25
C LEU A 756 6.47 -19.66 4.52
N ARG A 757 7.28 -20.66 4.15
CA ARG A 757 6.88 -22.09 4.27
C ARG A 757 6.56 -22.54 5.70
N GLY A 758 7.09 -21.84 6.69
CA GLY A 758 6.81 -22.07 8.11
C GLY A 758 5.60 -21.32 8.66
N GLY A 759 4.82 -20.63 7.82
CA GLY A 759 3.71 -19.75 8.23
C GLY A 759 4.15 -18.37 8.73
N THR A 760 5.46 -18.15 8.87
CA THR A 760 6.12 -16.89 9.25
C THR A 760 7.40 -16.72 8.43
N ASN A 761 7.91 -15.49 8.32
CA ASN A 761 9.03 -15.20 7.42
C ASN A 761 10.36 -15.67 7.98
N HIS A 762 11.03 -16.55 7.25
CA HIS A 762 12.42 -16.95 7.46
C HIS A 762 13.26 -16.67 6.22
N LEU A 763 14.59 -16.85 6.30
CA LEU A 763 15.51 -16.64 5.20
C LEU A 763 16.03 -17.95 4.63
N ARG A 764 16.12 -18.01 3.30
CA ARG A 764 16.76 -19.11 2.59
C ARG A 764 17.76 -18.61 1.55
N LEU A 765 18.76 -19.44 1.28
CA LEU A 765 19.85 -19.20 0.34
C LEU A 765 19.96 -20.38 -0.62
N ALA A 766 20.17 -20.10 -1.92
CA ALA A 766 20.56 -21.10 -2.91
C ALA A 766 21.61 -20.55 -3.87
N GLY A 767 22.44 -21.44 -4.40
CA GLY A 767 23.36 -21.17 -5.51
C GLY A 767 22.72 -21.50 -6.85
N ALA A 768 23.15 -20.80 -7.89
CA ALA A 768 22.85 -21.12 -9.28
C ALA A 768 24.14 -21.18 -10.12
N LEU A 769 24.25 -22.23 -10.93
CA LEU A 769 25.47 -22.57 -11.67
C LEU A 769 25.26 -22.51 -13.19
N GLY A 770 26.32 -22.06 -13.88
CA GLY A 770 26.40 -22.08 -15.33
C GLY A 770 25.51 -21.06 -16.05
N PRO A 771 25.55 -21.04 -17.39
CA PRO A 771 24.74 -20.13 -18.20
C PRO A 771 23.24 -20.46 -18.17
N ASP A 772 22.88 -21.71 -17.90
CA ASP A 772 21.48 -22.18 -17.90
C ASP A 772 20.75 -21.96 -16.56
N LEU A 773 21.40 -21.30 -15.57
CA LEU A 773 20.87 -21.07 -14.23
C LEU A 773 20.41 -22.37 -13.54
N GLY A 774 21.28 -23.38 -13.46
CA GLY A 774 20.99 -24.60 -12.72
C GLY A 774 20.93 -24.33 -11.22
N ILE A 775 19.73 -24.39 -10.64
CA ILE A 775 19.45 -24.04 -9.24
C ILE A 775 19.79 -25.22 -8.33
N GLU A 776 20.63 -24.97 -7.33
CA GLU A 776 20.97 -25.92 -6.27
C GLU A 776 19.90 -25.92 -5.16
N PRO A 777 19.82 -26.99 -4.34
CA PRO A 777 18.93 -27.03 -3.18
C PRO A 777 19.20 -25.86 -2.22
N SER A 778 18.13 -25.26 -1.70
CA SER A 778 18.27 -24.13 -0.79
C SER A 778 18.53 -24.57 0.66
N ALA A 779 19.11 -23.67 1.46
CA ALA A 779 19.35 -23.86 2.89
C ALA A 779 18.81 -22.69 3.72
N ALA A 780 18.39 -22.96 4.96
CA ALA A 780 17.97 -21.92 5.91
C ALA A 780 19.17 -21.07 6.34
N VAL A 781 18.97 -19.76 6.51
CA VAL A 781 20.06 -18.81 6.81
C VAL A 781 19.94 -18.21 8.21
N ASP A 782 18.76 -17.73 8.59
CA ASP A 782 18.56 -17.11 9.89
C ASP A 782 18.55 -18.14 11.02
N ASP A 783 18.62 -17.61 12.24
CA ASP A 783 18.63 -18.36 13.48
C ASP A 783 17.58 -17.83 14.46
N ALA A 784 16.47 -17.29 13.93
CA ALA A 784 15.34 -16.85 14.75
C ALA A 784 14.50 -18.06 15.19
N ALA A 785 13.81 -17.94 16.32
CA ALA A 785 12.93 -19.01 16.79
C ALA A 785 11.78 -19.29 15.80
N GLU A 786 11.19 -20.48 15.89
CA GLU A 786 9.99 -20.83 15.13
C GLU A 786 8.86 -19.83 15.44
N GLY A 787 8.17 -19.34 14.39
CA GLY A 787 7.14 -18.31 14.53
C GLY A 787 7.67 -16.87 14.57
N ALA A 788 8.98 -16.66 14.47
CA ALA A 788 9.57 -15.34 14.26
C ALA A 788 9.37 -14.87 12.81
N HIS A 789 9.49 -13.56 12.60
CA HIS A 789 9.60 -13.00 11.26
C HIS A 789 10.94 -12.29 11.12
N VAL A 790 11.62 -12.47 9.99
CA VAL A 790 12.83 -11.72 9.61
C VAL A 790 12.65 -11.11 8.22
N TYR A 791 13.27 -9.96 7.98
CA TYR A 791 12.95 -9.10 6.84
C TYR A 791 14.18 -8.57 6.10
N ALA A 792 13.96 -8.17 4.84
CA ALA A 792 14.91 -7.38 4.05
C ALA A 792 16.35 -7.94 4.02
N PRO A 793 16.56 -9.20 3.59
CA PRO A 793 17.89 -9.78 3.54
C PRO A 793 18.76 -9.07 2.49
N GLN A 794 20.06 -9.00 2.74
CA GLN A 794 21.09 -8.59 1.78
C GLN A 794 22.26 -9.56 1.82
N ILE A 795 22.96 -9.73 0.70
CA ILE A 795 24.06 -10.68 0.57
C ILE A 795 25.30 -10.06 -0.08
N GLY A 796 26.48 -10.49 0.39
CA GLY A 796 27.79 -10.25 -0.23
C GLY A 796 28.66 -11.49 -0.15
N VAL A 797 29.75 -11.53 -0.93
CA VAL A 797 30.65 -12.69 -0.98
C VAL A 797 32.11 -12.24 -0.90
N ARG A 798 32.91 -12.95 -0.11
CA ARG A 798 34.38 -12.83 -0.06
C ARG A 798 34.99 -14.21 -0.23
N GLY A 799 35.68 -14.44 -1.35
CA GLY A 799 36.24 -15.76 -1.66
C GLY A 799 35.16 -16.84 -1.72
N THR A 800 35.14 -17.74 -0.74
CA THR A 800 34.13 -18.82 -0.58
C THR A 800 33.21 -18.60 0.62
N GLU A 801 33.22 -17.41 1.22
CA GLU A 801 32.38 -17.05 2.36
C GLU A 801 31.24 -16.16 1.88
N ALA A 802 30.00 -16.54 2.19
CA ALA A 802 28.81 -15.73 1.99
C ALA A 802 28.51 -14.97 3.28
N TRP A 803 28.13 -13.70 3.13
CA TRP A 803 27.77 -12.80 4.22
C TRP A 803 26.33 -12.38 4.00
N VAL A 804 25.46 -12.60 4.98
CA VAL A 804 24.04 -12.23 4.89
C VAL A 804 23.66 -11.35 6.08
N VAL A 805 23.09 -10.18 5.79
CA VAL A 805 22.49 -9.31 6.80
C VAL A 805 20.99 -9.19 6.63
N TRP A 806 20.26 -9.00 7.73
CA TRP A 806 18.80 -8.85 7.72
C TRP A 806 18.28 -8.02 8.90
N GLU A 807 17.03 -7.57 8.78
CA GLU A 807 16.27 -6.92 9.83
C GLU A 807 15.59 -7.97 10.72
N ASP A 808 15.94 -7.97 12.01
CA ASP A 808 15.52 -9.00 12.97
C ASP A 808 14.78 -8.42 14.19
N PRO A 809 13.46 -8.63 14.31
CA PRO A 809 12.64 -8.09 15.38
C PRO A 809 12.65 -8.95 16.66
N ARG A 810 13.41 -10.05 16.74
CA ARG A 810 13.32 -11.01 17.85
C ARG A 810 13.44 -10.43 19.27
N PRO A 811 14.19 -9.32 19.56
CA PRO A 811 14.23 -8.74 20.90
C PRO A 811 13.14 -7.67 21.12
N GLY A 812 12.13 -7.63 20.25
CA GLY A 812 11.04 -6.67 20.26
C GLY A 812 11.36 -5.34 19.58
N TYR A 813 12.61 -5.03 19.25
CA TYR A 813 12.97 -3.91 18.40
C TYR A 813 13.92 -4.42 17.35
N ALA A 814 13.69 -4.03 16.09
CA ALA A 814 14.46 -4.55 14.97
C ALA A 814 15.97 -4.28 15.16
N ARG A 815 16.78 -5.32 14.94
CA ARG A 815 18.25 -5.28 14.94
C ARG A 815 18.77 -5.75 13.60
N VAL A 816 19.86 -5.14 13.14
CA VAL A 816 20.59 -5.65 11.98
C VAL A 816 21.52 -6.75 12.46
N ARG A 817 21.26 -7.96 11.99
CA ARG A 817 22.05 -9.16 12.29
C ARG A 817 22.83 -9.61 11.07
N LEU A 818 23.95 -10.27 11.31
CA LEU A 818 24.86 -10.81 10.30
C LEU A 818 25.17 -12.27 10.61
N ALA A 819 25.04 -13.14 9.61
CA ALA A 819 25.65 -14.46 9.59
C ALA A 819 26.64 -14.56 8.42
N ARG A 820 27.74 -15.29 8.61
CA ARG A 820 28.74 -15.53 7.58
C ARG A 820 29.36 -16.92 7.70
N GLY A 821 29.54 -17.56 6.56
CA GLY A 821 30.08 -18.92 6.50
C GLY A 821 30.34 -19.37 5.08
N ALA A 822 30.92 -20.56 4.93
CA ALA A 822 31.06 -21.20 3.63
C ALA A 822 29.67 -21.53 3.07
N TYR A 823 29.48 -21.30 1.77
CA TYR A 823 28.26 -21.61 1.04
C TYR A 823 28.41 -22.86 0.17
#